data_AF-A0A2J5HDE0-F1
#
_entry.id   AF-A0A2J5HDE0-F1
#
_cell.length_a   1.000
_cell.length_b   1.000
_cell.length_c   1.000
_cell.angle_alpha   90.00
_cell.angle_beta   90.00
_cell.angle_gamma   90.00
#
_symmetry.space_group_name_H-M   'P 1'
#
loop_
_entity.id
_entity.type
_entity.pdbx_description
1 polymer ?
#
loop_
_entity_poly.entity_id
_entity_poly.type
_entity_poly.pdbx_seq_one_letter_code
_entity_poly.pdbx_strand_id
1 'polypeptide(L)'
;MEREREGEEARHSSRIQAHILTPAGCQSYPRITVSPAAPLYAAVHHLPRDRQGDEVARGLAVALLKYFADLPTPARDALQAVARAARPAADPLPKLFDEMHAADLAHRLTPLDQSAEIVRDLRAAFQERSVPWVDLDVVLPAGSIQPPPSSSSSSTTPDDNNDDDDDDDNGLDCDGPPDLQYGPYTPLIRALGPPIFLPTARLKRAPSQSTNLSRSKIFAPAQKQALRMTMCEFVDTEERYVNKLYTLVRSVAEEFHRKANARPPSSTSPNAADLARLFPPCLHDILDLHLGFLDVIRHVLESTEPDAIDDLSQDTDLSSSLARRSAARDGPDRIGAVAFAAALVDWFPRFADPYAAYLRAHTGFTQTLNTFLQDKQSSFTRRVQDTGEQLLRSLLMEPVQRLPRYSLLIDTMTGSLPLLHPAVRPLLQARDVVTDICALDDAVSASPDRGFQRLSAALVDGWPAATIRPAGRLVTAVDVHRLEPPYHPHDRLPPTVDHPGPSGILLVYQNALVLLAKGPGAPITARGLATELDSAASATAGPASPTTTARALQVVQVYPVSGLRCTQSTCGRLLFLAAPSIPGLRALEPTSMYEGRAGRVIEEIVKAQITGRFPEREREDGKWTLRSPTGTVGNLGILACVVEDAPQTPPRASAAPIRLVVDPSRSADGPTLGSSGLEVLLSVTPLAEDQFRLDLDSIVGQRSSDIVTAESFVPILSKR
;
A
#
# COMPACT_ATOMS: atom_id res chain seq x y z
N MET A 1 -75.54 23.60 -16.37
CA MET A 1 -74.91 22.61 -17.28
C MET A 1 -73.42 22.85 -17.53
N GLU A 2 -72.94 23.90 -18.23
CA GLU A 2 -71.47 24.11 -18.37
C GLU A 2 -70.78 24.49 -17.06
N ARG A 3 -71.39 25.36 -16.24
CA ARG A 3 -70.88 25.68 -14.88
C ARG A 3 -71.01 24.55 -13.86
N GLU A 4 -71.86 23.55 -14.12
CA GLU A 4 -71.94 22.34 -13.30
C GLU A 4 -70.88 21.33 -13.71
N ARG A 5 -70.54 21.23 -15.01
CA ARG A 5 -69.39 20.44 -15.49
C ARG A 5 -68.06 20.98 -14.99
N GLU A 6 -67.86 22.31 -14.99
CA GLU A 6 -66.66 22.93 -14.40
C GLU A 6 -66.59 22.74 -12.87
N GLY A 7 -67.74 22.73 -12.18
CA GLY A 7 -67.83 22.46 -10.75
C GLY A 7 -67.61 20.98 -10.37
N GLU A 8 -67.85 20.05 -11.30
CA GLU A 8 -67.67 18.62 -11.13
C GLU A 8 -66.23 18.18 -11.50
N GLU A 9 -65.62 18.77 -12.53
CA GLU A 9 -64.19 18.56 -12.86
C GLU A 9 -63.25 19.08 -11.76
N ALA A 10 -63.63 20.15 -11.06
CA ALA A 10 -62.89 20.67 -9.90
C ALA A 10 -62.88 19.70 -8.70
N ARG A 11 -63.83 18.75 -8.62
CA ARG A 11 -63.93 17.76 -7.52
C ARG A 11 -63.02 16.55 -7.69
N HIS A 12 -62.35 16.38 -8.82
CA HIS A 12 -61.47 15.23 -9.08
C HIS A 12 -59.97 15.55 -9.07
N SER A 13 -59.60 16.81 -8.77
CA SER A 13 -58.21 17.24 -8.68
C SER A 13 -57.63 17.01 -7.29
N SER A 14 -56.76 16.01 -7.11
CA SER A 14 -56.04 15.78 -5.85
C SER A 14 -54.61 16.32 -5.91
N ARG A 15 -54.03 16.65 -4.75
CA ARG A 15 -52.63 17.05 -4.63
C ARG A 15 -51.90 16.03 -3.78
N ILE A 16 -50.80 15.52 -4.31
CA ILE A 16 -50.00 14.49 -3.65
C ILE A 16 -48.56 14.96 -3.49
N GLN A 17 -47.90 14.40 -2.48
CA GLN A 17 -46.45 14.43 -2.31
C GLN A 17 -45.93 13.03 -2.62
N ALA A 18 -44.91 12.93 -3.45
CA ALA A 18 -44.36 11.64 -3.87
C ALA A 18 -42.84 11.64 -3.76
N HIS A 19 -42.31 10.60 -3.12
CA HIS A 19 -40.87 10.34 -3.05
C HIS A 19 -40.63 8.99 -3.71
N ILE A 20 -39.88 8.98 -4.81
CA ILE A 20 -39.64 7.79 -5.62
C ILE A 20 -38.17 7.42 -5.46
N LEU A 21 -37.96 6.19 -5.02
CA LEU A 21 -36.64 5.63 -4.71
C LEU A 21 -36.45 4.41 -5.60
N THR A 22 -35.59 4.52 -6.62
CA THR A 22 -35.30 3.41 -7.53
C THR A 22 -33.80 3.28 -7.80
N PRO A 23 -33.33 2.17 -8.38
CA PRO A 23 -31.93 2.02 -8.82
C PRO A 23 -31.46 3.08 -9.82
N ALA A 24 -32.37 3.75 -10.55
CA ALA A 24 -32.01 4.84 -11.47
C ALA A 24 -31.91 6.22 -10.80
N GLY A 25 -32.18 6.30 -9.50
CA GLY A 25 -32.04 7.53 -8.71
C GLY A 25 -33.26 7.81 -7.83
N CYS A 26 -33.10 8.75 -6.91
CA CYS A 26 -34.15 9.27 -6.05
C CYS A 26 -34.72 10.57 -6.64
N GLN A 27 -36.04 10.72 -6.64
CA GLN A 27 -36.70 11.99 -6.92
C GLN A 27 -37.78 12.28 -5.89
N SER A 28 -37.85 13.53 -5.46
CA SER A 28 -38.80 14.01 -4.46
C SER A 28 -39.66 15.11 -5.06
N TYR A 29 -40.95 14.87 -5.16
CA TYR A 29 -41.93 15.81 -5.67
C TYR A 29 -42.79 16.31 -4.51
N PRO A 30 -42.52 17.52 -3.98
CA PRO A 30 -43.24 18.06 -2.84
C PRO A 30 -44.70 18.40 -3.17
N ARG A 31 -45.02 18.57 -4.46
CA ARG A 31 -46.38 18.87 -4.93
C ARG A 31 -46.58 18.39 -6.37
N ILE A 32 -47.46 17.40 -6.54
CA ILE A 32 -47.98 16.95 -7.84
C ILE A 32 -49.49 17.14 -7.84
N THR A 33 -50.03 17.75 -8.89
CA THR A 33 -51.48 17.86 -9.08
C THR A 33 -51.94 16.72 -9.98
N VAL A 34 -52.84 15.90 -9.47
CA VAL A 34 -53.49 14.81 -10.20
C VAL A 34 -54.82 15.35 -10.70
N SER A 35 -54.86 15.77 -11.96
CA SER A 35 -56.07 16.30 -12.61
C SER A 35 -56.29 15.58 -13.94
N PRO A 36 -57.53 15.20 -14.29
CA PRO A 36 -57.86 14.63 -15.60
C PRO A 36 -57.44 15.50 -16.80
N ALA A 37 -57.31 16.81 -16.61
CA ALA A 37 -56.87 17.75 -17.64
C ALA A 37 -55.34 17.79 -17.82
N ALA A 38 -54.57 17.17 -16.92
CA ALA A 38 -53.12 17.17 -16.98
C ALA A 38 -52.59 16.05 -17.90
N PRO A 39 -51.54 16.29 -18.72
CA PRO A 39 -50.97 15.27 -19.61
C PRO A 39 -50.54 13.99 -18.89
N LEU A 40 -50.06 14.12 -17.65
CA LEU A 40 -49.61 12.99 -16.84
C LEU A 40 -50.75 12.05 -16.40
N TYR A 41 -52.02 12.48 -16.52
CA TYR A 41 -53.17 11.65 -16.22
C TYR A 41 -53.36 10.51 -17.25
N ALA A 42 -52.67 10.55 -18.38
CA ALA A 42 -52.72 9.50 -19.40
C ALA A 42 -52.38 8.11 -18.82
N ALA A 43 -51.44 8.02 -17.88
CA ALA A 43 -51.13 6.77 -17.17
C ALA A 43 -52.33 6.21 -16.38
N VAL A 44 -53.22 7.07 -15.86
CA VAL A 44 -54.41 6.62 -15.11
C VAL A 44 -55.39 5.88 -16.02
N HIS A 45 -55.52 6.29 -17.28
CA HIS A 45 -56.41 5.61 -18.24
C HIS A 45 -55.99 4.16 -18.54
N HIS A 46 -54.71 3.84 -18.32
CA HIS A 46 -54.16 2.50 -18.51
C HIS A 46 -54.23 1.62 -17.25
N LEU A 47 -54.65 2.13 -16.10
CA LEU A 47 -54.90 1.31 -14.91
C LEU A 47 -56.14 0.41 -15.10
N PRO A 48 -56.21 -0.75 -14.44
CA PRO A 48 -57.44 -1.54 -14.38
C PRO A 48 -58.61 -0.73 -13.82
N ARG A 49 -59.83 -0.91 -14.36
CA ARG A 49 -61.02 -0.11 -14.02
C ARG A 49 -61.28 -0.04 -12.51
N ASP A 50 -61.03 -1.15 -11.81
CA ASP A 50 -61.23 -1.26 -10.36
C ASP A 50 -60.28 -0.35 -9.56
N ARG A 51 -59.13 0.01 -10.13
CA ARG A 51 -58.11 0.87 -9.51
C ARG A 51 -58.15 2.32 -10.00
N GLN A 52 -58.84 2.62 -11.10
CA GLN A 52 -59.01 3.99 -11.58
C GLN A 52 -59.80 4.87 -10.60
N GLY A 53 -60.66 4.26 -9.76
CA GLY A 53 -61.39 4.96 -8.70
C GLY A 53 -60.57 5.25 -7.45
N ASP A 54 -59.44 4.57 -7.24
CA ASP A 54 -58.59 4.74 -6.05
C ASP A 54 -57.66 5.95 -6.21
N GLU A 55 -57.73 6.89 -5.28
CA GLU A 55 -56.89 8.10 -5.28
C GLU A 55 -55.40 7.78 -5.16
N VAL A 56 -55.04 6.72 -4.41
CA VAL A 56 -53.66 6.30 -4.22
C VAL A 56 -53.10 5.71 -5.50
N ALA A 57 -53.83 4.78 -6.13
CA ALA A 57 -53.44 4.21 -7.42
C ALA A 57 -53.30 5.27 -8.52
N ARG A 58 -54.24 6.22 -8.60
CA ARG A 58 -54.14 7.37 -9.54
C ARG A 58 -52.90 8.20 -9.26
N GLY A 59 -52.64 8.53 -7.99
CA GLY A 59 -51.48 9.29 -7.58
C GLY A 59 -50.15 8.60 -7.91
N LEU A 60 -50.06 7.29 -7.66
CA LEU A 60 -48.88 6.49 -7.98
C LEU A 60 -48.59 6.45 -9.48
N ALA A 61 -49.61 6.22 -10.32
CA ALA A 61 -49.44 6.20 -11.78
C ALA A 61 -48.95 7.55 -12.33
N VAL A 62 -49.55 8.66 -11.87
CA VAL A 62 -49.13 10.01 -12.27
C VAL A 62 -47.71 10.33 -11.79
N ALA A 63 -47.37 9.96 -10.55
CA ALA A 63 -46.04 10.19 -9.99
C ALA A 63 -44.94 9.39 -10.71
N LEU A 64 -45.23 8.12 -11.08
CA LEU A 64 -44.30 7.28 -11.83
C LEU A 64 -44.08 7.79 -13.25
N LEU A 65 -45.13 8.22 -13.94
CA LEU A 65 -44.98 8.81 -15.28
C LEU A 65 -44.18 10.12 -15.24
N LYS A 66 -44.41 10.95 -14.22
CA LYS A 66 -43.57 12.14 -13.99
C LYS A 66 -42.11 11.77 -13.78
N TYR A 67 -41.84 10.76 -12.94
CA TYR A 67 -40.50 10.25 -12.72
C TYR A 67 -39.82 9.77 -14.00
N PHE A 68 -40.53 9.07 -14.89
CA PHE A 68 -39.99 8.64 -16.17
C PHE A 68 -39.59 9.79 -17.10
N ALA A 69 -40.38 10.86 -17.10
CA ALA A 69 -40.08 12.07 -17.87
C ALA A 69 -38.80 12.76 -17.34
N ASP A 70 -38.64 12.83 -16.02
CA ASP A 70 -37.53 13.53 -15.35
C ASP A 70 -36.24 12.69 -15.26
N LEU A 71 -36.27 11.40 -15.65
CA LEU A 71 -35.09 10.54 -15.66
C LEU A 71 -34.07 10.97 -16.74
N PRO A 72 -32.76 11.00 -16.43
CA PRO A 72 -31.73 11.21 -17.45
C PRO A 72 -31.71 10.10 -18.51
N THR A 73 -31.47 10.46 -19.78
CA THR A 73 -31.35 9.49 -20.89
C THR A 73 -30.34 8.37 -20.61
N PRO A 74 -29.13 8.63 -20.10
CA PRO A 74 -28.16 7.57 -19.79
C PRO A 74 -28.68 6.54 -18.76
N ALA A 75 -29.48 7.00 -17.79
CA ALA A 75 -30.07 6.11 -16.77
C ALA A 75 -31.16 5.21 -17.38
N ARG A 76 -31.98 5.76 -18.28
CA ARG A 76 -32.96 4.97 -19.05
C ARG A 76 -32.27 3.92 -19.91
N ASP A 77 -31.23 4.30 -20.64
CA ASP A 77 -30.49 3.40 -21.53
C ASP A 77 -29.83 2.25 -20.74
N ALA A 78 -29.22 2.56 -19.60
CA ALA A 78 -28.63 1.57 -18.70
C ALA A 78 -29.68 0.58 -18.17
N LEU A 79 -30.84 1.08 -17.72
CA LEU A 79 -31.93 0.21 -17.26
C LEU A 79 -32.49 -0.66 -18.39
N GLN A 80 -32.61 -0.13 -19.61
CA GLN A 80 -33.01 -0.95 -20.76
C GLN A 80 -31.99 -2.04 -21.07
N ALA A 81 -30.69 -1.74 -20.98
CA ALA A 81 -29.63 -2.73 -21.16
C ALA A 81 -29.70 -3.85 -20.12
N VAL A 82 -29.94 -3.51 -18.85
CA VAL A 82 -30.16 -4.49 -17.77
C VAL A 82 -31.40 -5.35 -18.05
N ALA A 83 -32.50 -4.73 -18.46
CA ALA A 83 -33.74 -5.45 -18.80
C ALA A 83 -33.56 -6.39 -20.01
N ARG A 84 -32.74 -6.00 -21.00
CA ARG A 84 -32.36 -6.84 -22.15
C ARG A 84 -31.52 -8.03 -21.70
N ALA A 85 -30.52 -7.82 -20.85
CA ALA A 85 -29.63 -8.87 -20.37
C ALA A 85 -30.35 -9.93 -19.52
N ALA A 86 -31.41 -9.53 -18.81
CA ALA A 86 -32.22 -10.43 -18.00
C ALA A 86 -33.24 -11.27 -18.80
N ARG A 87 -33.44 -10.99 -20.10
CA ARG A 87 -34.42 -11.68 -20.95
C ARG A 87 -33.74 -12.59 -21.97
N PRO A 88 -34.33 -13.78 -22.27
CA PRO A 88 -33.88 -14.60 -23.38
C PRO A 88 -34.12 -13.88 -24.71
N ALA A 89 -33.20 -14.03 -25.67
CA ALA A 89 -33.10 -13.25 -26.91
C ALA A 89 -34.34 -13.29 -27.86
N ALA A 90 -35.37 -14.08 -27.55
CA ALA A 90 -36.53 -14.33 -28.40
C ALA A 90 -37.76 -13.46 -28.08
N ASP A 91 -37.77 -12.70 -26.98
CA ASP A 91 -38.97 -11.95 -26.55
C ASP A 91 -38.78 -10.42 -26.79
N PRO A 92 -39.66 -9.75 -27.55
CA PRO A 92 -39.54 -8.31 -27.79
C PRO A 92 -39.60 -7.53 -26.47
N LEU A 93 -38.76 -6.50 -26.35
CA LEU A 93 -38.82 -5.64 -25.17
C LEU A 93 -40.13 -4.85 -25.16
N PRO A 94 -40.87 -4.83 -24.05
CA PRO A 94 -41.99 -3.91 -23.90
C PRO A 94 -41.51 -2.46 -24.02
N LYS A 95 -42.39 -1.56 -24.42
CA LYS A 95 -42.11 -0.13 -24.38
C LYS A 95 -41.90 0.28 -22.92
N LEU A 96 -40.66 0.60 -22.57
CA LEU A 96 -40.28 1.00 -21.22
C LEU A 96 -40.38 2.53 -21.11
N PHE A 97 -40.75 2.99 -19.92
CA PHE A 97 -40.86 4.42 -19.55
C PHE A 97 -42.02 5.19 -20.21
N ASP A 98 -43.07 4.50 -20.67
CA ASP A 98 -44.28 5.12 -21.19
C ASP A 98 -45.45 5.09 -20.19
N GLU A 99 -46.59 5.62 -20.62
CA GLU A 99 -47.83 5.73 -19.83
C GLU A 99 -48.36 4.37 -19.40
N MET A 100 -48.24 3.35 -20.25
CA MET A 100 -48.64 1.97 -19.97
C MET A 100 -47.73 1.34 -18.90
N HIS A 101 -46.42 1.50 -19.04
CA HIS A 101 -45.45 1.00 -18.07
C HIS A 101 -45.65 1.63 -16.68
N ALA A 102 -45.94 2.93 -16.62
CA ALA A 102 -46.22 3.61 -15.36
C ALA A 102 -47.48 3.06 -14.67
N ALA A 103 -48.54 2.80 -15.45
CA ALA A 103 -49.78 2.21 -14.95
C ALA A 103 -49.58 0.77 -14.46
N ASP A 104 -48.86 -0.05 -15.23
CA ASP A 104 -48.56 -1.44 -14.88
C ASP A 104 -47.75 -1.52 -13.57
N LEU A 105 -46.76 -0.65 -13.40
CA LEU A 105 -46.01 -0.57 -12.15
C LEU A 105 -46.90 -0.12 -11.00
N ALA A 106 -47.69 0.94 -11.17
CA ALA A 106 -48.60 1.42 -10.12
C ALA A 106 -49.60 0.35 -9.68
N HIS A 107 -50.08 -0.49 -10.60
CA HIS A 107 -50.96 -1.61 -10.29
C HIS A 107 -50.27 -2.72 -9.49
N ARG A 108 -48.98 -2.96 -9.76
CA ARG A 108 -48.16 -4.01 -9.12
C ARG A 108 -47.57 -3.59 -7.78
N LEU A 109 -47.58 -2.29 -7.44
CA LEU A 109 -47.08 -1.80 -6.16
C LEU A 109 -47.96 -2.32 -5.01
N THR A 110 -47.30 -2.86 -3.99
CA THR A 110 -47.94 -3.35 -2.76
C THR A 110 -47.68 -2.37 -1.62
N PRO A 111 -48.69 -2.01 -0.82
CA PRO A 111 -48.47 -1.21 0.38
C PRO A 111 -47.57 -1.96 1.37
N LEU A 112 -46.71 -1.23 2.06
CA LEU A 112 -45.81 -1.77 3.08
C LEU A 112 -46.12 -1.12 4.43
N ASP A 113 -46.55 -1.91 5.41
CA ASP A 113 -46.99 -1.43 6.72
C ASP A 113 -45.83 -1.28 7.73
N GLN A 114 -44.66 -1.87 7.46
CA GLN A 114 -43.49 -1.88 8.34
C GLN A 114 -42.65 -0.59 8.23
N SER A 115 -43.23 0.54 8.62
CA SER A 115 -42.62 1.87 8.44
C SER A 115 -41.29 2.04 9.18
N ALA A 116 -41.12 1.46 10.36
CA ALA A 116 -39.90 1.64 11.18
C ALA A 116 -38.65 1.00 10.55
N GLU A 117 -38.77 -0.23 10.04
CA GLU A 117 -37.66 -0.95 9.39
C GLU A 117 -37.28 -0.28 8.07
N ILE A 118 -38.27 0.07 7.25
CA ILE A 118 -38.04 0.78 5.99
C ILE A 118 -37.35 2.11 6.22
N VAL A 119 -37.79 2.90 7.21
CA VAL A 119 -37.16 4.18 7.53
C VAL A 119 -35.71 3.98 8.00
N ARG A 120 -35.44 2.95 8.79
CA ARG A 120 -34.07 2.61 9.22
C ARG A 120 -33.19 2.25 8.02
N ASP A 121 -33.70 1.42 7.12
CA ASP A 121 -32.95 0.91 5.97
C ASP A 121 -32.70 2.02 4.95
N LEU A 122 -33.68 2.91 4.73
CA LEU A 122 -33.50 4.12 3.94
C LEU A 122 -32.48 5.06 4.56
N ARG A 123 -32.53 5.30 5.88
CA ARG A 123 -31.51 6.12 6.57
C ARG A 123 -30.11 5.54 6.43
N ALA A 124 -29.98 4.21 6.46
CA ALA A 124 -28.70 3.54 6.26
C ALA A 124 -28.22 3.64 4.79
N ALA A 125 -29.10 3.42 3.82
CA ALA A 125 -28.77 3.47 2.40
C ALA A 125 -28.37 4.87 1.92
N PHE A 126 -29.01 5.91 2.46
CA PHE A 126 -28.76 7.33 2.18
C PHE A 126 -27.80 8.00 3.17
N GLN A 127 -27.14 7.23 4.04
CA GLN A 127 -26.14 7.78 4.93
C GLN A 127 -24.99 8.39 4.12
N GLU A 128 -24.48 9.54 4.59
CA GLU A 128 -23.28 10.15 4.02
C GLU A 128 -22.11 9.16 4.03
N ARG A 129 -21.34 9.18 2.95
CA ARG A 129 -20.14 8.36 2.80
C ARG A 129 -18.96 9.29 2.69
N SER A 130 -17.88 8.96 3.40
CA SER A 130 -16.66 9.75 3.37
C SER A 130 -15.64 9.13 2.41
N VAL A 131 -14.82 9.99 1.81
CA VAL A 131 -13.59 9.62 1.12
C VAL A 131 -12.46 9.83 2.12
N PRO A 132 -11.88 8.78 2.71
CA PRO A 132 -10.90 8.94 3.77
C PRO A 132 -9.49 9.23 3.24
N TRP A 133 -9.20 8.85 1.99
CA TRP A 133 -7.90 9.05 1.36
C TRP A 133 -8.05 9.45 -0.10
N VAL A 134 -7.25 10.43 -0.53
CA VAL A 134 -7.19 10.89 -1.93
C VAL A 134 -5.77 10.83 -2.48
N ASP A 135 -5.67 10.57 -3.78
CA ASP A 135 -4.45 10.59 -4.57
C ASP A 135 -4.29 11.96 -5.25
N LEU A 136 -3.17 12.63 -4.99
CA LEU A 136 -2.87 13.96 -5.51
C LEU A 136 -1.54 13.95 -6.26
N ASP A 137 -1.54 14.39 -7.52
CA ASP A 137 -0.31 14.69 -8.26
C ASP A 137 0.10 16.14 -8.06
N VAL A 138 1.32 16.39 -7.61
CA VAL A 138 1.93 17.72 -7.53
C VAL A 138 3.02 17.81 -8.58
N VAL A 139 2.75 18.59 -9.63
CA VAL A 139 3.63 18.75 -10.78
C VAL A 139 4.35 20.09 -10.67
N LEU A 140 5.68 20.03 -10.58
CA LEU A 140 6.57 21.18 -10.54
C LEU A 140 7.16 21.46 -11.94
N PRO A 141 7.52 22.72 -12.25
CA PRO A 141 8.23 23.05 -13.48
C PRO A 141 9.56 22.32 -13.60
N ALA A 142 10.02 22.05 -14.83
CA ALA A 142 11.33 21.48 -15.10
C ALA A 142 12.47 22.25 -14.40
N GLY A 143 13.44 21.53 -13.86
CA GLY A 143 14.59 22.02 -13.10
C GLY A 143 14.31 22.37 -11.63
N SER A 144 13.08 22.20 -11.15
CA SER A 144 12.70 22.63 -9.80
C SER A 144 13.21 21.70 -8.69
N ILE A 145 13.43 20.41 -8.97
CA ILE A 145 13.89 19.44 -7.96
C ILE A 145 15.41 19.26 -8.10
N GLN A 146 16.18 19.75 -7.13
CA GLN A 146 17.65 19.66 -7.12
C GLN A 146 18.14 18.75 -5.98
N PRO A 147 19.11 17.86 -6.24
CA PRO A 147 19.78 17.10 -5.19
C PRO A 147 20.53 18.05 -4.24
N PRO A 148 20.69 17.67 -2.95
CA PRO A 148 21.41 18.50 -2.00
C PRO A 148 22.85 18.76 -2.49
N PRO A 149 23.38 19.99 -2.35
CA PRO A 149 24.76 20.25 -2.70
C PRO A 149 25.68 19.39 -1.83
N SER A 150 26.44 18.49 -2.46
CA SER A 150 27.51 17.76 -1.80
C SER A 150 28.52 18.77 -1.26
N SER A 151 28.71 18.81 0.05
CA SER A 151 29.71 19.63 0.74
C SER A 151 31.13 19.11 0.46
N SER A 152 31.56 19.17 -0.79
CA SER A 152 32.88 18.76 -1.26
C SER A 152 33.24 19.44 -2.58
N SER A 153 33.19 20.77 -2.64
CA SER A 153 33.99 21.56 -3.59
C SER A 153 33.87 23.07 -3.35
N SER A 154 34.60 23.59 -2.36
CA SER A 154 35.01 25.00 -2.34
C SER A 154 36.24 25.21 -1.46
N SER A 155 37.33 24.47 -1.74
CA SER A 155 38.66 24.90 -1.32
C SER A 155 39.26 25.80 -2.41
N THR A 156 39.05 27.11 -2.29
CA THR A 156 39.93 28.16 -2.82
C THR A 156 39.55 29.50 -2.21
N THR A 157 40.31 29.94 -1.21
CA THR A 157 40.41 31.32 -0.71
C THR A 157 41.53 32.06 -1.48
N PRO A 158 41.79 33.37 -1.26
CA PRO A 158 41.01 34.47 -0.65
C PRO A 158 40.99 35.75 -1.54
N ASP A 159 40.21 36.78 -1.18
CA ASP A 159 40.71 38.16 -1.01
C ASP A 159 39.60 39.16 -0.58
N ASP A 160 39.85 39.78 0.57
CA ASP A 160 39.62 41.16 1.02
C ASP A 160 38.23 41.86 1.09
N ASN A 161 37.91 42.22 2.34
CA ASN A 161 37.37 43.49 2.85
C ASN A 161 35.91 43.87 2.58
N ASN A 162 35.06 43.73 3.60
CA ASN A 162 34.69 44.87 4.46
C ASN A 162 33.86 44.40 5.67
N ASP A 163 34.27 44.88 6.83
CA ASP A 163 33.46 44.97 8.05
C ASP A 163 32.22 45.83 7.78
N ASP A 164 31.05 45.35 8.21
CA ASP A 164 30.07 46.17 8.92
C ASP A 164 29.10 45.21 9.63
N ASP A 165 29.18 45.25 10.95
CA ASP A 165 28.24 44.66 11.90
C ASP A 165 26.85 45.30 11.69
N ASP A 166 25.83 44.49 11.41
CA ASP A 166 24.46 44.78 11.82
C ASP A 166 23.73 43.46 12.10
N ASP A 167 23.42 43.29 13.38
CA ASP A 167 22.53 42.28 13.95
C ASP A 167 21.15 42.32 13.27
N ASP A 168 20.79 41.24 12.57
CA ASP A 168 19.39 40.84 12.41
C ASP A 168 19.28 39.32 12.59
N ASP A 169 19.14 38.95 13.86
CA ASP A 169 18.77 37.64 14.36
C ASP A 169 17.38 37.25 13.82
N ASN A 170 17.35 36.56 12.69
CA ASN A 170 16.17 35.83 12.23
C ASN A 170 16.56 34.43 11.72
N GLY A 171 17.45 33.77 12.48
CA GLY A 171 17.83 32.37 12.30
C GLY A 171 16.70 31.43 12.73
N LEU A 172 15.69 31.27 11.88
CA LEU A 172 14.77 30.15 12.00
C LEU A 172 15.49 28.86 11.56
N ASP A 173 16.13 28.22 12.55
CA ASP A 173 16.72 26.88 12.56
C ASP A 173 16.00 25.90 11.59
N CYS A 174 16.61 25.67 10.43
CA CYS A 174 16.13 24.76 9.39
C CYS A 174 16.96 23.46 9.35
N ASP A 175 17.08 22.73 10.46
CA ASP A 175 17.79 21.44 10.50
C ASP A 175 16.80 20.26 10.40
N GLY A 176 16.46 19.92 9.17
CA GLY A 176 15.90 18.62 8.76
C GLY A 176 16.91 17.82 7.95
N PRO A 177 16.62 16.55 7.58
CA PRO A 177 17.43 15.80 6.61
C PRO A 177 17.60 16.61 5.31
N PRO A 178 18.53 16.28 4.39
CA PRO A 178 18.68 17.04 3.16
C PRO A 178 17.40 16.91 2.33
N ASP A 179 16.47 17.84 2.54
CA ASP A 179 15.32 18.03 1.69
C ASP A 179 15.88 18.38 0.33
N LEU A 180 15.43 17.65 -0.70
CA LEU A 180 15.60 18.07 -2.08
C LEU A 180 15.23 19.55 -2.15
N GLN A 181 16.08 20.36 -2.77
CA GLN A 181 15.80 21.78 -2.88
C GLN A 181 14.75 21.94 -3.98
N TYR A 182 13.60 22.53 -3.62
CA TYR A 182 12.49 22.79 -4.54
C TYR A 182 12.49 24.25 -5.04
N GLY A 183 13.61 24.95 -4.88
CA GLY A 183 13.76 26.38 -5.14
C GLY A 183 12.69 27.22 -4.41
N PRO A 184 11.99 28.14 -5.10
CA PRO A 184 11.00 29.04 -4.49
C PRO A 184 9.74 28.31 -3.98
N TYR A 185 9.54 27.04 -4.35
CA TYR A 185 8.38 26.24 -3.95
C TYR A 185 8.62 25.43 -2.67
N THR A 186 9.81 25.52 -2.09
CA THR A 186 10.20 24.78 -0.88
C THR A 186 9.21 24.96 0.28
N PRO A 187 8.71 26.16 0.62
CA PRO A 187 7.72 26.34 1.69
C PRO A 187 6.43 25.53 1.43
N LEU A 188 5.94 25.55 0.19
CA LEU A 188 4.73 24.84 -0.22
C LEU A 188 4.90 23.32 -0.13
N ILE A 189 6.03 22.80 -0.58
CA ILE A 189 6.32 21.36 -0.55
C ILE A 189 6.59 20.87 0.88
N ARG A 190 7.20 21.70 1.74
CA ARG A 190 7.34 21.40 3.18
C ARG A 190 5.99 21.37 3.89
N ALA A 191 5.05 22.23 3.51
CA ALA A 191 3.69 22.20 4.06
C ALA A 191 2.97 20.86 3.79
N LEU A 192 3.32 20.16 2.70
CA LEU A 192 2.81 18.82 2.40
C LEU A 192 3.34 17.72 3.34
N GLY A 193 4.18 18.07 4.32
CA GLY A 193 4.76 17.15 5.28
C GLY A 193 6.05 16.47 4.77
N PRO A 194 6.73 15.69 5.63
CA PRO A 194 7.97 15.03 5.28
C PRO A 194 7.77 13.94 4.22
N PRO A 195 8.80 13.59 3.43
CA PRO A 195 8.73 12.48 2.48
C PRO A 195 8.38 11.17 3.19
N ILE A 196 7.39 10.47 2.65
CA ILE A 196 6.94 9.15 3.06
C ILE A 196 7.54 8.13 2.13
N PHE A 197 8.12 7.10 2.72
CA PHE A 197 8.66 5.99 1.97
C PHE A 197 7.54 5.04 1.53
N LEU A 198 7.38 4.87 0.21
CA LEU A 198 6.64 3.73 -0.34
C LEU A 198 7.58 2.54 -0.46
N PRO A 199 7.23 1.37 0.08
CA PRO A 199 8.00 0.15 -0.16
C PRO A 199 8.22 -0.08 -1.66
N THR A 200 9.48 -0.26 -2.06
CA THR A 200 9.86 -0.75 -3.39
C THR A 200 9.87 -2.28 -3.38
N ALA A 201 9.70 -2.95 -4.52
CA ALA A 201 9.75 -4.41 -4.61
C ALA A 201 11.14 -4.97 -4.28
N ARG A 202 12.18 -4.14 -4.34
CA ARG A 202 13.53 -4.44 -3.84
C ARG A 202 13.55 -4.59 -2.31
N LEU A 203 12.70 -3.88 -1.57
CA LEU A 203 12.45 -4.20 -0.16
C LEU A 203 11.63 -5.50 -0.04
N LYS A 204 12.29 -6.65 -0.15
CA LYS A 204 11.71 -7.95 0.21
C LYS A 204 11.47 -7.99 1.72
N ARG A 205 10.32 -7.51 2.18
CA ARG A 205 9.86 -7.82 3.54
C ARG A 205 9.46 -9.30 3.61
N ALA A 206 10.13 -10.07 4.44
CA ALA A 206 9.58 -11.32 4.94
C ALA A 206 8.28 -11.02 5.71
N PRO A 207 7.22 -11.84 5.57
CA PRO A 207 5.95 -11.61 6.25
C PRO A 207 6.06 -12.02 7.72
N SER A 208 6.56 -11.15 8.58
CA SER A 208 6.15 -10.98 9.99
C SER A 208 7.17 -10.16 10.76
N GLN A 209 6.92 -8.86 10.88
CA GLN A 209 6.90 -8.11 12.13
C GLN A 209 6.68 -6.64 11.78
N SER A 210 5.79 -5.97 12.50
CA SER A 210 5.76 -4.51 12.47
C SER A 210 7.16 -4.04 12.89
N THR A 211 7.86 -3.27 12.07
CA THR A 211 9.07 -2.58 12.51
C THR A 211 8.66 -1.78 13.75
N ASN A 212 9.10 -2.23 14.92
CA ASN A 212 8.78 -1.60 16.20
C ASN A 212 9.62 -0.32 16.31
N LEU A 213 9.43 0.62 15.38
CA LEU A 213 10.02 1.95 15.48
C LEU A 213 9.42 2.61 16.71
N SER A 214 10.27 2.91 17.69
CA SER A 214 9.84 3.59 18.90
C SER A 214 9.28 4.96 18.53
N ARG A 215 8.02 5.22 18.91
CA ARG A 215 7.34 6.51 18.66
C ARG A 215 7.87 7.66 19.53
N SER A 216 8.87 7.39 20.38
CA SER A 216 9.44 8.40 21.27
C SER A 216 10.23 9.44 20.47
N LYS A 217 10.00 10.72 20.78
CA LYS A 217 10.81 11.84 20.29
C LYS A 217 12.06 12.07 21.16
N ILE A 218 12.16 11.43 22.33
CA ILE A 218 13.23 11.65 23.32
C ILE A 218 14.05 10.36 23.44
N PHE A 219 15.38 10.49 23.44
CA PHE A 219 16.30 9.37 23.59
C PHE A 219 16.57 9.09 25.08
N ALA A 220 15.75 8.22 25.68
CA ALA A 220 15.82 7.96 27.12
C ALA A 220 17.09 7.18 27.52
N PRO A 221 17.62 7.34 28.75
CA PRO A 221 18.81 6.60 29.22
C PRO A 221 18.68 5.08 29.10
N ALA A 222 17.51 4.53 29.41
CA ALA A 222 17.23 3.09 29.25
C ALA A 222 17.32 2.64 27.77
N GLN A 223 16.95 3.51 26.83
CA GLN A 223 17.06 3.24 25.39
C GLN A 223 18.51 3.31 24.92
N LYS A 224 19.30 4.27 25.43
CA LYS A 224 20.74 4.37 25.17
C LYS A 224 21.49 3.12 25.67
N GLN A 225 21.19 2.68 26.88
CA GLN A 225 21.76 1.47 27.47
C GLN A 225 21.35 0.22 26.67
N ALA A 226 20.08 0.08 26.32
CA ALA A 226 19.59 -1.03 25.51
C ALA A 226 20.29 -1.10 24.15
N LEU A 227 20.44 0.05 23.47
CA LEU A 227 21.14 0.15 22.19
C LEU A 227 22.60 -0.30 22.31
N ARG A 228 23.34 0.22 23.31
CA ARG A 228 24.75 -0.14 23.51
C ARG A 228 24.91 -1.63 23.81
N MET A 229 24.03 -2.21 24.62
CA MET A 229 24.01 -3.66 24.89
C MET A 229 23.78 -4.48 23.61
N THR A 230 22.84 -4.07 22.75
CA THR A 230 22.60 -4.76 21.48
C THR A 230 23.77 -4.63 20.51
N MET A 231 24.49 -3.49 20.50
CA MET A 231 25.71 -3.35 19.71
C MET A 231 26.83 -4.28 20.21
N CYS A 232 27.01 -4.41 21.53
CA CYS A 232 27.95 -5.38 22.10
C CYS A 232 27.56 -6.83 21.75
N GLU A 233 26.28 -7.17 21.88
CA GLU A 233 25.76 -8.49 21.48
C GLU A 233 26.03 -8.78 19.99
N PHE A 234 25.91 -7.77 19.12
CA PHE A 234 26.22 -7.93 17.70
C PHE A 234 27.68 -8.35 17.50
N VAL A 235 28.62 -7.67 18.16
CA VAL A 235 30.06 -7.97 18.07
C VAL A 235 30.39 -9.33 18.70
N ASP A 236 29.83 -9.65 19.87
CA ASP A 236 30.04 -10.95 20.53
C ASP A 236 29.56 -12.12 19.66
N THR A 237 28.40 -11.96 19.02
CA THR A 237 27.86 -12.99 18.12
C THR A 237 28.65 -13.08 16.82
N GLU A 238 29.28 -11.99 16.38
CA GLU A 238 30.18 -11.96 15.24
C GLU A 238 31.49 -12.68 15.54
N GLU A 239 32.11 -12.43 16.69
CA GLU A 239 33.33 -13.13 17.12
C GLU A 239 33.09 -14.65 17.22
N ARG A 240 31.96 -15.05 17.80
CA ARG A 240 31.58 -16.48 17.86
C ARG A 240 31.37 -17.07 16.47
N TYR A 241 30.79 -16.32 15.54
CA TYR A 241 30.57 -16.75 14.17
C TYR A 241 31.91 -16.90 13.41
N VAL A 242 32.78 -15.91 13.50
CA VAL A 242 34.13 -15.92 12.91
C VAL A 242 34.94 -17.10 13.45
N ASN A 243 34.90 -17.38 14.75
CA ASN A 243 35.60 -18.53 15.34
C ASN A 243 35.11 -19.88 14.78
N LYS A 244 33.80 -20.03 14.59
CA LYS A 244 33.21 -21.23 13.96
C LYS A 244 33.62 -21.34 12.48
N LEU A 245 33.59 -20.24 11.75
CA LEU A 245 33.97 -20.19 10.34
C LEU A 245 35.47 -20.46 10.15
N TYR A 246 36.31 -19.92 11.03
CA TYR A 246 37.74 -20.19 11.08
C TYR A 246 38.01 -21.67 11.31
N THR A 247 37.29 -22.30 12.25
CA THR A 247 37.37 -23.75 12.48
C THR A 247 36.96 -24.52 11.22
N LEU A 248 35.86 -24.13 10.56
CA LEU A 248 35.39 -24.77 9.34
C LEU A 248 36.40 -24.68 8.19
N VAL A 249 37.02 -23.51 7.97
CA VAL A 249 37.92 -23.28 6.84
C VAL A 249 39.32 -23.83 7.13
N ARG A 250 39.94 -23.42 8.25
CA ARG A 250 41.34 -23.72 8.58
C ARG A 250 41.55 -25.09 9.22
N SER A 251 40.62 -25.57 10.04
CA SER A 251 40.77 -26.88 10.67
C SER A 251 40.14 -27.99 9.83
N VAL A 252 38.92 -27.77 9.33
CA VAL A 252 38.16 -28.82 8.64
C VAL A 252 38.51 -28.84 7.14
N ALA A 253 38.21 -27.79 6.39
CA ALA A 253 38.36 -27.78 4.93
C ALA A 253 39.83 -27.98 4.48
N GLU A 254 40.80 -27.30 5.09
CA GLU A 254 42.23 -27.49 4.78
C GLU A 254 42.73 -28.92 5.06
N GLU A 255 42.26 -29.56 6.14
CA GLU A 255 42.62 -30.96 6.43
C GLU A 255 42.06 -31.92 5.36
N PHE A 256 40.82 -31.68 4.91
CA PHE A 256 40.20 -32.44 3.82
C PHE A 256 40.92 -32.23 2.49
N HIS A 257 41.30 -30.99 2.14
CA HIS A 257 42.06 -30.68 0.93
C HIS A 257 43.48 -31.27 0.94
N ARG A 258 44.23 -31.11 2.04
CA ARG A 258 45.60 -31.64 2.17
C ARG A 258 45.64 -33.15 1.99
N LYS A 259 44.66 -33.88 2.57
CA LYS A 259 44.57 -35.34 2.47
C LYS A 259 44.01 -35.82 1.13
N ALA A 260 43.22 -35.02 0.42
CA ALA A 260 42.78 -35.31 -0.95
C ALA A 260 43.93 -35.17 -1.95
N ASN A 261 44.82 -34.20 -1.75
CA ASN A 261 46.02 -33.99 -2.56
C ASN A 261 47.11 -35.06 -2.31
N ALA A 262 47.12 -35.69 -1.12
CA ALA A 262 48.07 -36.76 -0.75
C ALA A 262 47.61 -38.18 -1.15
N ARG A 263 46.64 -38.31 -2.07
CA ARG A 263 45.93 -39.57 -2.34
C ARG A 263 46.61 -40.44 -3.43
N PRO A 264 46.66 -41.78 -3.26
CA PRO A 264 46.99 -42.74 -4.32
C PRO A 264 45.80 -42.99 -5.28
N PRO A 265 46.04 -43.26 -6.58
CA PRO A 265 45.00 -43.36 -7.62
C PRO A 265 43.97 -44.50 -7.43
N SER A 266 44.15 -45.39 -6.45
CA SER A 266 43.28 -46.55 -6.17
C SER A 266 42.22 -46.35 -5.07
N SER A 267 42.11 -45.17 -4.44
CA SER A 267 41.14 -44.93 -3.37
C SER A 267 39.72 -44.60 -3.89
N THR A 268 38.66 -44.89 -3.14
CA THR A 268 37.25 -44.54 -3.46
C THR A 268 36.81 -43.20 -2.84
N SER A 269 37.75 -42.38 -2.35
CA SER A 269 37.44 -41.09 -1.71
C SER A 269 36.97 -40.01 -2.71
N PRO A 270 36.33 -38.90 -2.26
CA PRO A 270 35.93 -37.81 -3.16
C PRO A 270 37.13 -37.15 -3.85
N ASN A 271 36.97 -36.71 -5.11
CA ASN A 271 38.03 -36.01 -5.86
C ASN A 271 38.11 -34.52 -5.44
N ALA A 272 39.16 -33.81 -5.82
CA ALA A 272 39.33 -32.38 -5.52
C ALA A 272 38.15 -31.52 -6.04
N ALA A 273 37.57 -31.88 -7.19
CA ALA A 273 36.38 -31.23 -7.74
C ALA A 273 35.09 -31.52 -6.93
N ASP A 274 34.99 -32.69 -6.29
CA ASP A 274 33.87 -33.06 -5.44
C ASP A 274 33.96 -32.40 -4.06
N LEU A 275 35.18 -32.22 -3.54
CA LEU A 275 35.43 -31.44 -2.33
C LEU A 275 35.20 -29.94 -2.54
N ALA A 276 35.49 -29.41 -3.74
CA ALA A 276 35.15 -28.02 -4.08
C ALA A 276 33.63 -27.75 -4.13
N ARG A 277 32.80 -28.80 -4.28
CA ARG A 277 31.34 -28.67 -4.12
C ARG A 277 30.89 -28.63 -2.66
N LEU A 278 31.66 -29.26 -1.76
CA LEU A 278 31.36 -29.33 -0.33
C LEU A 278 31.95 -28.13 0.45
N PHE A 279 33.14 -27.69 0.04
CA PHE A 279 33.84 -26.51 0.55
C PHE A 279 34.17 -25.59 -0.62
N PRO A 280 33.23 -24.73 -1.05
CA PRO A 280 33.46 -23.78 -2.13
C PRO A 280 34.61 -22.83 -1.79
N PRO A 281 35.39 -22.35 -2.78
CA PRO A 281 36.48 -21.41 -2.53
C PRO A 281 36.00 -20.10 -1.89
N CYS A 282 34.75 -19.69 -2.16
CA CYS A 282 34.14 -18.50 -1.55
C CYS A 282 34.00 -18.57 -0.02
N LEU A 283 34.16 -19.74 0.61
CA LEU A 283 34.24 -19.83 2.07
C LEU A 283 35.45 -19.08 2.65
N HIS A 284 36.58 -19.05 1.92
CA HIS A 284 37.76 -18.29 2.33
C HIS A 284 37.48 -16.79 2.21
N ASP A 285 36.85 -16.38 1.10
CA ASP A 285 36.45 -14.98 0.89
C ASP A 285 35.46 -14.50 1.96
N ILE A 286 34.49 -15.36 2.34
CA ILE A 286 33.56 -15.08 3.45
C ILE A 286 34.34 -14.92 4.75
N LEU A 287 35.28 -15.82 5.07
CA LEU A 287 36.07 -15.74 6.30
C LEU A 287 36.89 -14.44 6.37
N ASP A 288 37.61 -14.09 5.30
CA ASP A 288 38.47 -12.91 5.25
C ASP A 288 37.63 -11.62 5.36
N LEU A 289 36.45 -11.58 4.74
CA LEU A 289 35.51 -10.48 4.88
C LEU A 289 34.97 -10.34 6.30
N HIS A 290 34.61 -11.43 6.97
CA HIS A 290 34.11 -11.39 8.34
C HIS A 290 35.19 -11.04 9.37
N LEU A 291 36.45 -11.44 9.14
CA LEU A 291 37.58 -11.00 9.96
C LEU A 291 37.76 -9.47 9.89
N GLY A 292 37.81 -8.92 8.68
CA GLY A 292 37.93 -7.47 8.51
C GLY A 292 36.71 -6.70 9.00
N PHE A 293 35.51 -7.25 8.84
CA PHE A 293 34.29 -6.65 9.37
C PHE A 293 34.29 -6.61 10.90
N LEU A 294 34.67 -7.71 11.55
CA LEU A 294 34.77 -7.82 13.01
C LEU A 294 35.75 -6.78 13.58
N ASP A 295 36.91 -6.60 12.93
CA ASP A 295 37.92 -5.61 13.36
C ASP A 295 37.34 -4.18 13.33
N VAL A 296 36.59 -3.82 12.28
CA VAL A 296 35.99 -2.49 12.13
C VAL A 296 34.91 -2.23 13.18
N ILE A 297 33.95 -3.14 13.35
CA ILE A 297 32.85 -2.94 14.31
C ILE A 297 33.35 -2.94 15.76
N ARG A 298 34.40 -3.73 16.04
CA ARG A 298 35.08 -3.75 17.34
C ARG A 298 35.79 -2.43 17.60
N HIS A 299 36.54 -1.91 16.62
CA HIS A 299 37.21 -0.62 16.74
C HIS A 299 36.23 0.54 16.98
N VAL A 300 35.07 0.53 16.32
CA VAL A 300 34.01 1.54 16.58
C VAL A 300 33.52 1.47 18.02
N LEU A 301 33.32 0.27 18.60
CA LEU A 301 32.91 0.15 20.00
C LEU A 301 34.00 0.56 20.98
N GLU A 302 35.25 0.13 20.76
CA GLU A 302 36.39 0.47 21.63
C GLU A 302 36.69 1.98 21.63
N SER A 303 36.63 2.64 20.45
CA SER A 303 36.88 4.08 20.33
C SER A 303 35.79 4.94 20.98
N THR A 304 34.54 4.46 21.00
CA THR A 304 33.38 5.17 21.57
C THR A 304 33.04 4.71 22.99
N GLU A 305 33.79 3.76 23.55
CA GLU A 305 33.59 3.26 24.91
C GLU A 305 33.72 4.33 26.00
N PRO A 306 34.75 5.19 26.05
CA PRO A 306 34.87 6.19 27.12
C PRO A 306 33.73 7.22 27.05
N ASP A 307 33.40 7.71 25.86
CA ASP A 307 32.33 8.67 25.64
C ASP A 307 30.94 8.09 25.97
N ALA A 308 30.73 6.80 25.69
CA ALA A 308 29.49 6.11 26.03
C ALA A 308 29.33 5.91 27.54
N ILE A 309 30.43 5.60 28.26
CA ILE A 309 30.41 5.46 29.72
C ILE A 309 30.13 6.82 30.38
N ASP A 310 30.73 7.90 29.87
CA ASP A 310 30.49 9.25 30.37
C ASP A 310 29.04 9.70 30.13
N ASP A 311 28.49 9.43 28.94
CA ASP A 311 27.09 9.76 28.62
C ASP A 311 26.07 8.93 29.43
N LEU A 312 26.42 7.69 29.80
CA LEU A 312 25.59 6.83 30.64
C LEU A 312 25.71 7.13 32.14
N SER A 313 26.84 7.69 32.59
CA SER A 313 27.11 7.95 34.03
C SER A 313 26.65 9.33 34.52
N GLN A 314 26.60 10.34 33.62
CA GLN A 314 26.23 11.73 33.94
C GLN A 314 24.78 11.94 34.44
N ASP A 315 23.94 10.90 34.46
CA ASP A 315 22.54 10.96 34.94
C ASP A 315 22.33 10.42 36.37
N THR A 316 23.40 10.10 37.10
CA THR A 316 23.27 9.62 38.50
C THR A 316 23.28 10.77 39.53
N ASP A 317 23.79 11.96 39.19
CA ASP A 317 23.85 13.10 40.10
C ASP A 317 22.77 14.15 39.82
N LEU A 318 21.80 14.25 40.73
CA LEU A 318 20.76 15.28 40.72
C LEU A 318 21.36 16.68 40.98
N SER A 319 21.76 17.40 39.94
CA SER A 319 21.77 18.87 39.97
C SER A 319 21.80 19.51 38.57
N SER A 320 20.98 20.54 38.37
CA SER A 320 20.95 21.51 37.25
C SER A 320 20.17 21.17 35.96
N SER A 321 18.84 21.23 36.04
CA SER A 321 17.89 21.04 34.93
C SER A 321 17.78 22.19 33.90
N LEU A 322 18.62 23.23 33.95
CA LEU A 322 18.51 24.39 33.05
C LEU A 322 19.66 24.53 32.03
N ALA A 323 20.83 23.94 32.28
CA ALA A 323 21.97 23.99 31.35
C ALA A 323 21.92 22.91 30.24
N ARG A 324 21.11 21.87 30.41
CA ARG A 324 21.06 20.69 29.52
C ARG A 324 20.36 20.92 28.17
N ARG A 325 19.69 22.06 27.97
CA ARG A 325 18.99 22.35 26.70
C ARG A 325 19.89 22.83 25.57
N SER A 326 21.11 23.29 25.88
CA SER A 326 22.05 23.80 24.87
C SER A 326 23.11 22.77 24.45
N ALA A 327 23.42 21.78 25.28
CA ALA A 327 24.52 20.84 25.02
C ALA A 327 24.10 19.53 24.31
N ALA A 328 22.80 19.28 24.14
CA ALA A 328 22.28 18.12 23.43
C ALA A 328 22.12 18.34 21.91
N ARG A 329 22.40 19.57 21.43
CA ARG A 329 22.09 20.00 20.06
C ARG A 329 23.28 19.91 19.08
N ASP A 330 24.49 19.62 19.55
CA ASP A 330 25.68 19.57 18.68
C ASP A 330 26.79 18.66 19.25
N GLY A 331 26.42 17.43 19.61
CA GLY A 331 27.34 16.45 20.19
C GLY A 331 27.83 15.42 19.16
N PRO A 332 29.12 15.04 19.14
CA PRO A 332 29.62 13.89 18.37
C PRO A 332 28.84 12.62 18.75
N ASP A 333 28.88 11.59 17.90
CA ASP A 333 28.23 10.29 18.11
C ASP A 333 28.75 9.57 19.38
N ARG A 334 28.30 10.02 20.56
CA ARG A 334 28.84 9.58 21.88
C ARG A 334 28.61 8.09 22.15
N ILE A 335 27.56 7.51 21.56
CA ILE A 335 27.24 6.08 21.68
C ILE A 335 27.91 5.25 20.57
N GLY A 336 28.34 5.89 19.47
CA GLY A 336 28.91 5.24 18.29
C GLY A 336 27.87 4.64 17.34
N ALA A 337 26.59 5.02 17.46
CA ALA A 337 25.50 4.42 16.69
C ALA A 337 25.53 4.79 15.20
N VAL A 338 25.95 6.00 14.87
CA VAL A 338 26.08 6.49 13.48
C VAL A 338 27.29 5.85 12.81
N ALA A 339 28.44 5.85 13.49
CA ALA A 339 29.67 5.21 13.00
C ALA A 339 29.47 3.70 12.81
N PHE A 340 28.78 3.04 13.73
CA PHE A 340 28.45 1.62 13.62
C PHE A 340 27.52 1.35 12.44
N ALA A 341 26.47 2.16 12.26
CA ALA A 341 25.56 2.00 11.14
C ALA A 341 26.22 2.25 9.77
N ALA A 342 27.14 3.21 9.70
CA ALA A 342 27.96 3.45 8.51
C ALA A 342 28.83 2.23 8.18
N ALA A 343 29.48 1.62 9.18
CA ALA A 343 30.26 0.40 8.99
C ALA A 343 29.40 -0.75 8.41
N LEU A 344 28.15 -0.90 8.86
CA LEU A 344 27.25 -1.92 8.28
C LEU A 344 26.94 -1.64 6.80
N VAL A 345 26.65 -0.38 6.46
CA VAL A 345 26.34 0.02 5.07
C VAL A 345 27.53 -0.18 4.14
N ASP A 346 28.76 0.02 4.64
CA ASP A 346 29.97 -0.12 3.84
C ASP A 346 30.40 -1.59 3.61
N TRP A 347 30.14 -2.45 4.60
CA TRP A 347 30.60 -3.84 4.58
C TRP A 347 29.58 -4.82 4.00
N PHE A 348 28.29 -4.66 4.30
CA PHE A 348 27.27 -5.61 3.83
C PHE A 348 27.19 -5.77 2.30
N PRO A 349 27.34 -4.72 1.47
CA PRO A 349 27.39 -4.90 0.02
C PRO A 349 28.51 -5.84 -0.45
N ARG A 350 29.64 -5.88 0.27
CA ARG A 350 30.78 -6.75 -0.05
C ARG A 350 30.47 -8.22 0.23
N PHE A 351 29.48 -8.50 1.08
CA PHE A 351 29.01 -9.85 1.35
C PHE A 351 28.20 -10.44 0.18
N ALA A 352 27.67 -9.61 -0.74
CA ALA A 352 26.74 -10.06 -1.76
C ALA A 352 27.31 -11.16 -2.67
N ASP A 353 28.49 -10.94 -3.26
CA ASP A 353 29.05 -11.91 -4.22
C ASP A 353 29.49 -13.24 -3.58
N PRO A 354 30.25 -13.25 -2.46
CA PRO A 354 30.70 -14.50 -1.84
C PRO A 354 29.54 -15.31 -1.25
N TYR A 355 28.56 -14.65 -0.62
CA TYR A 355 27.37 -15.33 -0.12
C TYR A 355 26.45 -15.81 -1.23
N ALA A 356 26.28 -15.06 -2.32
CA ALA A 356 25.51 -15.55 -3.47
C ALA A 356 26.14 -16.80 -4.08
N ALA A 357 27.48 -16.88 -4.15
CA ALA A 357 28.19 -18.08 -4.58
C ALA A 357 28.02 -19.25 -3.61
N TYR A 358 28.09 -18.98 -2.30
CA TYR A 358 27.93 -20.00 -1.26
C TYR A 358 26.50 -20.55 -1.20
N LEU A 359 25.49 -19.68 -1.22
CA LEU A 359 24.07 -20.05 -1.19
C LEU A 359 23.71 -20.94 -2.39
N ARG A 360 24.19 -20.60 -3.60
CA ARG A 360 24.03 -21.44 -4.80
C ARG A 360 24.62 -22.84 -4.61
N ALA A 361 25.84 -22.93 -4.07
CA ALA A 361 26.51 -24.21 -3.82
C ALA A 361 25.81 -25.02 -2.69
N HIS A 362 25.22 -24.34 -1.72
CA HIS A 362 24.59 -24.94 -0.54
C HIS A 362 23.27 -25.69 -0.87
N THR A 363 22.54 -25.30 -1.93
CA THR A 363 21.25 -25.93 -2.32
C THR A 363 21.34 -27.45 -2.57
N GLY A 364 22.51 -27.97 -2.96
CA GLY A 364 22.78 -29.39 -3.18
C GLY A 364 23.64 -30.07 -2.10
N PHE A 365 23.97 -29.36 -1.02
CA PHE A 365 24.95 -29.79 -0.03
C PHE A 365 24.54 -31.07 0.71
N THR A 366 23.32 -31.11 1.24
CA THR A 366 22.80 -32.26 2.00
C THR A 366 22.77 -33.53 1.15
N GLN A 367 22.40 -33.41 -0.14
CA GLN A 367 22.39 -34.53 -1.06
C GLN A 367 23.81 -35.01 -1.36
N THR A 368 24.73 -34.08 -1.66
CA THR A 368 26.15 -34.37 -1.93
C THR A 368 26.83 -35.06 -0.74
N LEU A 369 26.59 -34.55 0.47
CA LEU A 369 27.14 -35.11 1.71
C LEU A 369 26.56 -36.51 2.00
N ASN A 370 25.27 -36.74 1.78
CA ASN A 370 24.67 -38.06 1.94
C ASN A 370 25.19 -39.08 0.91
N THR A 371 25.45 -38.65 -0.33
CA THR A 371 26.09 -39.49 -1.35
C THR A 371 27.50 -39.91 -0.93
N PHE A 372 28.29 -38.99 -0.36
CA PHE A 372 29.64 -39.32 0.12
C PHE A 372 29.64 -40.23 1.36
N LEU A 373 28.59 -40.17 2.19
CA LEU A 373 28.43 -41.01 3.38
C LEU A 373 27.88 -42.42 3.08
N GLN A 374 27.32 -42.67 1.89
CA GLN A 374 26.83 -44.00 1.51
C GLN A 374 27.96 -45.03 1.38
N ASP A 375 29.17 -44.60 1.02
CA ASP A 375 30.33 -45.48 0.94
C ASP A 375 31.04 -45.60 2.30
N LYS A 376 30.67 -46.64 3.05
CA LYS A 376 31.21 -46.94 4.38
C LYS A 376 32.69 -47.36 4.38
N GLN A 377 33.26 -47.70 3.23
CA GLN A 377 34.69 -48.07 3.10
C GLN A 377 35.57 -46.86 2.76
N SER A 378 34.97 -45.71 2.42
CA SER A 378 35.71 -44.50 2.11
C SER A 378 36.42 -43.94 3.35
N SER A 379 37.68 -43.54 3.16
CA SER A 379 38.44 -42.82 4.20
C SER A 379 37.79 -41.48 4.54
N PHE A 380 36.93 -40.94 3.67
CA PHE A 380 36.14 -39.73 3.92
C PHE A 380 35.05 -39.97 4.98
N THR A 381 34.29 -41.06 4.89
CA THR A 381 33.22 -41.40 5.84
C THR A 381 33.74 -41.61 7.26
N ARG A 382 34.89 -42.30 7.43
CA ARG A 382 35.53 -42.44 8.75
C ARG A 382 35.94 -41.09 9.34
N ARG A 383 36.45 -40.18 8.50
CA ARG A 383 36.86 -38.84 8.94
C ARG A 383 35.67 -37.95 9.31
N VAL A 384 34.57 -38.02 8.56
CA VAL A 384 33.34 -37.29 8.91
C VAL A 384 32.73 -37.83 10.21
N GLN A 385 32.90 -39.11 10.51
CA GLN A 385 32.51 -39.70 11.80
C GLN A 385 33.41 -39.23 12.96
N ASP A 386 34.74 -39.13 12.74
CA ASP A 386 35.69 -38.63 13.74
C ASP A 386 35.52 -37.13 14.05
N THR A 387 35.23 -36.30 13.04
CA THR A 387 34.90 -34.86 13.21
C THR A 387 33.50 -34.65 13.79
N GLY A 388 32.64 -35.66 13.71
CA GLY A 388 31.22 -35.57 14.09
C GLY A 388 30.35 -35.05 12.95
N GLU A 389 29.58 -35.93 12.34
CA GLU A 389 28.72 -35.63 11.17
C GLU A 389 27.71 -34.50 11.46
N GLN A 390 27.17 -34.46 12.68
CA GLN A 390 26.26 -33.39 13.12
C GLN A 390 26.99 -32.05 13.30
N LEU A 391 28.23 -32.07 13.79
CA LEU A 391 29.05 -30.87 13.93
C LEU A 391 29.38 -30.29 12.56
N LEU A 392 29.76 -31.14 11.59
CA LEU A 392 30.07 -30.71 10.22
C LEU A 392 28.85 -30.08 9.54
N ARG A 393 27.68 -30.72 9.62
CA ARG A 393 26.44 -30.13 9.07
C ARG A 393 26.09 -28.82 9.75
N SER A 394 26.25 -28.73 11.07
CA SER A 394 26.00 -27.50 11.83
C SER A 394 26.91 -26.36 11.36
N LEU A 395 28.22 -26.60 11.27
CA LEU A 395 29.21 -25.60 10.83
C LEU A 395 28.93 -25.10 9.40
N LEU A 396 28.51 -25.97 8.49
CA LEU A 396 28.22 -25.60 7.09
C LEU A 396 26.90 -24.84 6.94
N MET A 397 25.98 -24.96 7.90
CA MET A 397 24.77 -24.14 7.95
C MET A 397 25.00 -22.74 8.54
N GLU A 398 26.07 -22.51 9.30
CA GLU A 398 26.30 -21.22 10.00
C GLU A 398 26.31 -20.00 9.05
N PRO A 399 26.98 -20.02 7.87
CA PRO A 399 26.93 -18.88 6.95
C PRO A 399 25.51 -18.58 6.45
N VAL A 400 24.72 -19.61 6.16
CA VAL A 400 23.31 -19.45 5.73
C VAL A 400 22.46 -18.83 6.85
N GLN A 401 22.73 -19.20 8.10
CA GLN A 401 21.99 -18.70 9.25
C GLN A 401 22.43 -17.31 9.71
N ARG A 402 23.65 -16.86 9.36
CA ARG A 402 24.18 -15.57 9.83
C ARG A 402 23.47 -14.38 9.18
N LEU A 403 23.18 -14.43 7.88
CA LEU A 403 22.54 -13.31 7.18
C LEU A 403 21.17 -12.93 7.78
N PRO A 404 20.20 -13.85 7.99
CA PRO A 404 18.93 -13.50 8.63
C PRO A 404 19.08 -12.98 10.07
N ARG A 405 20.13 -13.41 10.78
CA ARG A 405 20.41 -12.94 12.15
C ARG A 405 20.83 -11.47 12.16
N TYR A 406 21.54 -10.96 11.15
CA TYR A 406 21.85 -9.53 11.07
C TYR A 406 20.59 -8.68 11.01
N SER A 407 19.58 -9.10 10.25
CA SER A 407 18.31 -8.37 10.17
C SER A 407 17.61 -8.28 11.52
N LEU A 408 17.59 -9.37 12.29
CA LEU A 408 16.99 -9.40 13.64
C LEU A 408 17.73 -8.50 14.63
N LEU A 409 19.06 -8.49 14.59
CA LEU A 409 19.88 -7.64 15.45
C LEU A 409 19.66 -6.16 15.12
N ILE A 410 19.59 -5.81 13.83
CA ILE A 410 19.32 -4.44 13.38
C ILE A 410 17.90 -4.00 13.75
N ASP A 411 16.90 -4.87 13.63
CA ASP A 411 15.54 -4.56 14.06
C ASP A 411 15.47 -4.32 15.59
N THR A 412 16.29 -5.03 16.38
CA THR A 412 16.42 -4.80 17.83
C THR A 412 17.11 -3.46 18.14
N MET A 413 18.15 -3.10 17.39
CA MET A 413 18.82 -1.77 17.51
C MET A 413 17.87 -0.63 17.14
N THR A 414 17.18 -0.74 16.01
CA THR A 414 16.23 0.29 15.55
C THR A 414 15.02 0.43 16.47
N GLY A 415 14.61 -0.63 17.16
CA GLY A 415 13.58 -0.55 18.20
C GLY A 415 14.00 0.23 19.45
N SER A 416 15.30 0.30 19.72
CA SER A 416 15.88 1.09 20.81
C SER A 416 16.15 2.55 20.41
N LEU A 417 16.06 2.89 19.12
CA LEU A 417 16.31 4.24 18.61
C LEU A 417 15.03 5.08 18.51
N PRO A 418 15.08 6.39 18.82
CA PRO A 418 14.04 7.35 18.43
C PRO A 418 13.88 7.45 16.91
N LEU A 419 12.66 7.69 16.43
CA LEU A 419 12.34 7.83 14.99
C LEU A 419 13.20 8.85 14.22
N LEU A 420 13.68 9.89 14.90
CA LEU A 420 14.45 11.00 14.32
C LEU A 420 15.97 10.83 14.46
N HIS A 421 16.46 9.72 15.00
CA HIS A 421 17.89 9.54 15.22
C HIS A 421 18.64 9.28 13.89
N PRO A 422 19.80 9.93 13.63
CA PRO A 422 20.51 9.87 12.34
C PRO A 422 20.93 8.45 11.93
N ALA A 423 21.21 7.57 12.90
CA ALA A 423 21.56 6.16 12.64
C ALA A 423 20.39 5.29 12.12
N VAL A 424 19.12 5.71 12.24
CA VAL A 424 17.97 4.87 11.86
C VAL A 424 17.97 4.57 10.36
N ARG A 425 18.19 5.59 9.52
CA ARG A 425 18.16 5.43 8.06
C ARG A 425 19.30 4.53 7.55
N PRO A 426 20.57 4.72 7.96
CA PRO A 426 21.66 3.81 7.60
C PRO A 426 21.44 2.38 8.10
N LEU A 427 20.91 2.17 9.32
CA LEU A 427 20.59 0.82 9.82
C LEU A 427 19.53 0.11 8.98
N LEU A 428 18.45 0.81 8.61
CA LEU A 428 17.42 0.24 7.75
C LEU A 428 17.97 -0.08 6.36
N GLN A 429 18.81 0.79 5.80
CA GLN A 429 19.50 0.54 4.54
C GLN A 429 20.39 -0.70 4.62
N ALA A 430 21.18 -0.85 5.69
CA ALA A 430 22.02 -2.02 5.91
C ALA A 430 21.17 -3.31 6.03
N ARG A 431 20.05 -3.27 6.76
CA ARG A 431 19.11 -4.39 6.83
C ARG A 431 18.57 -4.77 5.45
N ASP A 432 18.24 -3.77 4.63
CA ASP A 432 17.69 -4.01 3.30
C ASP A 432 18.74 -4.65 2.38
N VAL A 433 20.01 -4.23 2.43
CA VAL A 433 21.12 -4.88 1.70
C VAL A 433 21.27 -6.35 2.10
N VAL A 434 21.26 -6.69 3.39
CA VAL A 434 21.35 -8.09 3.84
C VAL A 434 20.14 -8.90 3.37
N THR A 435 18.96 -8.28 3.42
CA THR A 435 17.72 -8.89 2.96
C THR A 435 17.77 -9.17 1.45
N ASP A 436 18.36 -8.27 0.68
CA ASP A 436 18.60 -8.42 -0.76
C ASP A 436 19.60 -9.55 -1.06
N ILE A 437 20.63 -9.72 -0.23
CA ILE A 437 21.57 -10.84 -0.34
C ILE A 437 20.86 -12.18 -0.08
N CYS A 438 20.00 -12.25 0.93
CA CYS A 438 19.15 -13.42 1.15
C CYS A 438 18.16 -13.63 -0.02
N ALA A 439 17.70 -12.54 -0.64
CA ALA A 439 16.72 -12.54 -1.72
C ALA A 439 17.28 -12.88 -3.10
N LEU A 440 18.59 -12.72 -3.32
CA LEU A 440 19.28 -12.97 -4.59
C LEU A 440 19.14 -14.44 -5.05
N ASP A 441 18.89 -15.38 -4.12
CA ASP A 441 18.52 -16.76 -4.44
C ASP A 441 17.06 -16.88 -4.92
N ASP A 442 16.09 -16.18 -4.29
CA ASP A 442 14.72 -16.20 -4.79
C ASP A 442 14.51 -15.30 -6.03
N ALA A 443 15.36 -14.32 -6.34
CA ALA A 443 15.15 -13.42 -7.50
C ALA A 443 15.27 -14.15 -8.86
N VAL A 444 16.07 -15.22 -8.94
CA VAL A 444 16.12 -16.10 -10.11
C VAL A 444 14.87 -16.99 -10.21
N SER A 445 14.12 -17.12 -9.10
CA SER A 445 12.97 -18.03 -8.94
C SER A 445 11.61 -17.31 -8.83
N ALA A 446 11.58 -16.03 -8.49
CA ALA A 446 10.41 -15.24 -8.10
C ALA A 446 10.00 -14.23 -9.15
N SER A 447 9.51 -14.75 -10.28
CA SER A 447 8.69 -13.95 -11.19
C SER A 447 7.30 -13.73 -10.56
N PRO A 448 6.79 -12.49 -10.45
CA PRO A 448 5.42 -12.22 -9.96
C PRO A 448 4.35 -12.96 -10.79
N ASP A 449 4.66 -13.30 -12.03
CA ASP A 449 3.83 -14.11 -12.93
C ASP A 449 3.56 -15.53 -12.41
N ARG A 450 4.47 -16.13 -11.62
CA ARG A 450 4.28 -17.47 -11.02
C ARG A 450 3.18 -17.47 -9.96
N GLY A 451 3.13 -16.42 -9.13
CA GLY A 451 2.06 -16.24 -8.14
C GLY A 451 0.69 -16.15 -8.83
N PHE A 452 0.60 -15.34 -9.89
CA PHE A 452 -0.62 -15.26 -10.71
C PHE A 452 -0.97 -16.58 -11.41
N GLN A 453 0.00 -17.28 -12.00
CA GLN A 453 -0.22 -18.58 -12.63
C GLN A 453 -0.77 -19.60 -11.64
N ARG A 454 -0.23 -19.66 -10.42
CA ARG A 454 -0.77 -20.55 -9.37
C ARG A 454 -2.17 -20.13 -8.91
N LEU A 455 -2.42 -18.83 -8.74
CA LEU A 455 -3.76 -18.32 -8.42
C LEU A 455 -4.79 -18.75 -9.47
N SER A 456 -4.49 -18.49 -10.75
CA SER A 456 -5.39 -18.73 -11.88
C SER A 456 -5.56 -20.22 -12.22
N ALA A 457 -4.53 -21.06 -12.04
CA ALA A 457 -4.56 -22.45 -12.46
C ALA A 457 -4.95 -23.44 -11.33
N ALA A 458 -4.54 -23.17 -10.09
CA ALA A 458 -4.69 -24.14 -8.99
C ALA A 458 -5.77 -23.73 -7.97
N LEU A 459 -5.90 -22.44 -7.68
CA LEU A 459 -6.67 -21.96 -6.53
C LEU A 459 -8.05 -21.42 -6.88
N VAL A 460 -8.23 -20.88 -8.08
CA VAL A 460 -9.45 -20.15 -8.45
C VAL A 460 -10.14 -20.76 -9.67
N ASP A 461 -11.47 -20.93 -9.56
CA ASP A 461 -12.34 -21.28 -10.67
C ASP A 461 -12.92 -20.03 -11.36
N GLY A 462 -13.04 -20.11 -12.70
CA GLY A 462 -13.77 -19.12 -13.49
C GLY A 462 -13.02 -17.82 -13.81
N TRP A 463 -11.68 -17.85 -13.90
CA TRP A 463 -10.92 -16.66 -14.32
C TRP A 463 -11.36 -16.22 -15.73
N PRO A 464 -11.91 -15.00 -15.92
CA PRO A 464 -12.48 -14.63 -17.20
C PRO A 464 -11.36 -14.25 -18.19
N ALA A 465 -11.34 -14.91 -19.36
CA ALA A 465 -10.28 -14.78 -20.37
C ALA A 465 -10.09 -13.35 -20.92
N ALA A 466 -11.14 -12.52 -20.86
CA ALA A 466 -11.15 -11.14 -21.36
C ALA A 466 -10.81 -10.08 -20.30
N THR A 467 -10.34 -10.49 -19.11
CA THR A 467 -10.15 -9.59 -17.97
C THR A 467 -8.71 -9.17 -17.77
N ILE A 468 -8.51 -7.98 -17.19
CA ILE A 468 -7.20 -7.43 -16.82
C ILE A 468 -6.41 -8.47 -16.02
N ARG A 469 -5.18 -8.74 -16.47
CA ARG A 469 -4.24 -9.57 -15.72
C ARG A 469 -3.64 -8.75 -14.57
N PRO A 470 -3.73 -9.21 -13.32
CA PRO A 470 -2.98 -8.64 -12.22
C PRO A 470 -1.49 -8.68 -12.58
N ALA A 471 -0.87 -7.51 -12.54
CA ALA A 471 0.54 -7.30 -12.82
C ALA A 471 1.21 -6.69 -11.59
N GLY A 472 2.47 -7.03 -11.40
CA GLY A 472 3.24 -6.62 -10.24
C GLY A 472 2.93 -7.46 -8.99
N ARG A 473 3.50 -7.03 -7.87
CA ARG A 473 3.39 -7.72 -6.58
C ARG A 473 2.02 -7.53 -5.96
N LEU A 474 1.54 -8.53 -5.23
CA LEU A 474 0.39 -8.41 -4.34
C LEU A 474 0.72 -7.42 -3.20
N VAL A 475 -0.04 -6.34 -3.09
CA VAL A 475 0.14 -5.29 -2.07
C VAL A 475 -0.45 -5.76 -0.74
N THR A 476 -1.70 -6.22 -0.75
CA THR A 476 -2.39 -6.72 0.44
C THR A 476 -3.53 -7.66 0.05
N ALA A 477 -3.91 -8.53 0.99
CA ALA A 477 -5.09 -9.38 0.92
C ALA A 477 -5.99 -9.11 2.14
N VAL A 478 -7.30 -8.97 1.91
CA VAL A 478 -8.27 -8.60 2.94
C VAL A 478 -9.44 -9.58 2.94
N ASP A 479 -9.77 -10.14 4.10
CA ASP A 479 -11.00 -10.92 4.27
C ASP A 479 -12.19 -9.96 4.31
N VAL A 480 -13.23 -10.25 3.52
CA VAL A 480 -14.41 -9.38 3.38
C VAL A 480 -15.70 -10.18 3.38
N HIS A 481 -16.78 -9.61 3.93
CA HIS A 481 -18.14 -10.06 3.66
C HIS A 481 -18.79 -9.17 2.63
N ARG A 482 -19.46 -9.77 1.65
CA ARG A 482 -20.28 -9.01 0.72
C ARG A 482 -21.63 -8.71 1.36
N LEU A 483 -22.02 -7.45 1.31
CA LEU A 483 -23.34 -7.01 1.74
C LEU A 483 -24.20 -6.71 0.52
N GLU A 484 -25.38 -7.31 0.48
CA GLU A 484 -26.41 -6.94 -0.46
C GLU A 484 -27.23 -5.75 0.09
N PRO A 485 -27.84 -4.91 -0.76
CA PRO A 485 -28.76 -3.87 -0.31
C PRO A 485 -29.84 -4.48 0.60
N PRO A 486 -30.17 -3.89 1.77
CA PRO A 486 -29.88 -2.52 2.23
C PRO A 486 -28.55 -2.32 3.00
N TYR A 487 -27.58 -3.23 2.84
CA TYR A 487 -26.21 -3.12 3.38
C TYR A 487 -26.12 -3.13 4.91
N HIS A 488 -26.91 -3.97 5.57
CA HIS A 488 -26.81 -4.15 7.02
C HIS A 488 -25.52 -4.86 7.42
N PRO A 489 -24.72 -4.29 8.36
CA PRO A 489 -23.58 -4.99 8.94
C PRO A 489 -24.02 -6.25 9.66
N HIS A 490 -23.14 -7.25 9.71
CA HIS A 490 -23.43 -8.57 10.27
C HIS A 490 -24.02 -8.55 11.68
N ASP A 491 -23.51 -7.70 12.56
CA ASP A 491 -23.94 -7.56 13.96
C ASP A 491 -25.41 -7.13 14.13
N ARG A 492 -26.05 -6.66 13.06
CA ARG A 492 -27.42 -6.11 13.07
C ARG A 492 -28.45 -7.03 12.41
N LEU A 493 -28.06 -8.18 11.88
CA LEU A 493 -29.00 -9.19 11.40
C LEU A 493 -29.54 -10.02 12.58
N PRO A 494 -30.82 -10.43 12.56
CA PRO A 494 -31.38 -11.30 13.57
C PRO A 494 -30.62 -12.64 13.61
N PRO A 495 -30.42 -13.26 14.79
CA PRO A 495 -29.61 -14.47 14.98
C PRO A 495 -30.18 -15.74 14.30
N THR A 496 -31.29 -15.61 13.57
CA THR A 496 -31.96 -16.68 12.83
C THR A 496 -31.49 -16.80 11.37
N VAL A 497 -30.61 -15.91 10.90
CA VAL A 497 -30.03 -15.97 9.55
C VAL A 497 -28.63 -16.60 9.67
N ASP A 498 -28.58 -17.93 9.60
CA ASP A 498 -27.36 -18.77 9.71
C ASP A 498 -26.33 -18.59 8.58
N HIS A 499 -26.46 -17.54 7.77
CA HIS A 499 -25.60 -17.30 6.63
C HIS A 499 -24.93 -15.93 6.77
N PRO A 500 -23.65 -15.89 7.20
CA PRO A 500 -22.83 -14.74 6.86
C PRO A 500 -22.94 -14.52 5.35
N GLY A 501 -23.10 -13.28 4.90
CA GLY A 501 -23.12 -12.97 3.47
C GLY A 501 -21.87 -13.58 2.82
N PRO A 502 -21.91 -13.90 1.51
CA PRO A 502 -20.88 -14.72 0.87
C PRO A 502 -19.50 -14.16 1.21
N SER A 503 -18.75 -14.94 1.99
CA SER A 503 -17.43 -14.55 2.47
C SER A 503 -16.47 -14.56 1.29
N GLY A 504 -15.56 -13.60 1.29
CA GLY A 504 -14.68 -13.35 0.17
C GLY A 504 -13.30 -12.90 0.60
N ILE A 505 -12.43 -12.81 -0.39
CA ILE A 505 -11.09 -12.25 -0.24
C ILE A 505 -10.92 -11.17 -1.30
N LEU A 506 -10.51 -9.98 -0.86
CA LEU A 506 -10.13 -8.87 -1.71
C LEU A 506 -8.60 -8.85 -1.84
N LEU A 507 -8.09 -9.04 -3.06
CA LEU A 507 -6.67 -8.95 -3.38
C LEU A 507 -6.37 -7.62 -4.06
N VAL A 508 -5.39 -6.89 -3.55
CA VAL A 508 -4.97 -5.59 -4.06
C VAL A 508 -3.63 -5.76 -4.78
N TYR A 509 -3.62 -5.59 -6.09
CA TYR A 509 -2.41 -5.49 -6.91
C TYR A 509 -2.19 -4.04 -7.36
N GLN A 510 -1.03 -3.76 -7.94
CA GLN A 510 -0.67 -2.43 -8.42
C GLN A 510 -1.58 -1.92 -9.56
N ASN A 511 -2.12 -2.83 -10.39
CA ASN A 511 -2.96 -2.49 -11.54
C ASN A 511 -4.39 -3.04 -11.46
N ALA A 512 -4.65 -4.02 -10.60
CA ALA A 512 -5.94 -4.71 -10.50
C ALA A 512 -6.39 -4.95 -9.04
N LEU A 513 -7.69 -4.83 -8.80
CA LEU A 513 -8.33 -5.26 -7.56
C LEU A 513 -9.16 -6.51 -7.86
N VAL A 514 -8.90 -7.63 -7.20
CA VAL A 514 -9.57 -8.91 -7.46
C VAL A 514 -10.44 -9.27 -6.26
N LEU A 515 -11.74 -9.45 -6.50
CA LEU A 515 -12.70 -9.92 -5.51
C LEU A 515 -13.01 -11.39 -5.74
N LEU A 516 -12.64 -12.22 -4.76
CA LEU A 516 -12.86 -13.65 -4.74
C LEU A 516 -14.00 -13.99 -3.77
N ALA A 517 -14.81 -15.00 -4.12
CA ALA A 517 -15.77 -15.63 -3.21
C ALA A 517 -15.19 -16.95 -2.69
N LYS A 518 -15.43 -17.25 -1.42
CA LYS A 518 -15.08 -18.52 -0.80
C LYS A 518 -16.18 -19.54 -1.06
N GLY A 519 -15.78 -20.75 -1.44
CA GLY A 519 -16.69 -21.89 -1.47
C GLY A 519 -17.25 -22.21 -0.06
N PRO A 520 -18.42 -22.84 0.03
CA PRO A 520 -19.03 -23.19 1.32
C PRO A 520 -18.08 -24.11 2.12
N GLY A 521 -17.69 -23.66 3.32
CA GLY A 521 -16.81 -24.42 4.23
C GLY A 521 -15.30 -24.32 3.94
N ALA A 522 -14.85 -23.48 2.99
CA ALA A 522 -13.42 -23.31 2.71
C ALA A 522 -12.70 -22.56 3.86
N PRO A 523 -11.70 -23.15 4.54
CA PRO A 523 -10.99 -22.52 5.66
C PRO A 523 -9.95 -21.48 5.23
N ILE A 524 -9.96 -21.05 3.96
CA ILE A 524 -8.95 -20.17 3.40
C ILE A 524 -9.13 -18.74 3.92
N THR A 525 -8.06 -18.19 4.49
CA THR A 525 -7.99 -16.80 4.98
C THR A 525 -7.16 -15.95 4.03
N ALA A 526 -7.39 -14.64 4.02
CA ALA A 526 -6.62 -13.72 3.18
C ALA A 526 -5.12 -13.80 3.48
N ARG A 527 -4.75 -13.93 4.77
CA ARG A 527 -3.36 -14.10 5.20
C ARG A 527 -2.76 -15.41 4.69
N GLY A 528 -3.48 -16.52 4.80
CA GLY A 528 -3.04 -17.83 4.31
C GLY A 528 -2.83 -17.82 2.79
N LEU A 529 -3.76 -17.22 2.05
CA LEU A 529 -3.66 -17.08 0.60
C LEU A 529 -2.48 -16.19 0.20
N ALA A 530 -2.27 -15.05 0.87
CA ALA A 530 -1.12 -14.19 0.61
C ALA A 530 0.21 -14.92 0.84
N THR A 531 0.34 -15.66 1.95
CA THR A 531 1.54 -16.46 2.23
C THR A 531 1.75 -17.57 1.19
N GLU A 532 0.69 -18.19 0.69
CA GLU A 532 0.80 -19.22 -0.34
C GLU A 532 1.26 -18.63 -1.68
N LEU A 533 0.72 -17.47 -2.07
CA LEU A 533 1.10 -16.76 -3.29
C LEU A 533 2.56 -16.26 -3.22
N ASP A 534 2.99 -15.73 -2.07
CA ASP A 534 4.38 -15.32 -1.84
C ASP A 534 5.34 -16.53 -1.81
N SER A 535 4.93 -17.65 -1.22
CA SER A 535 5.72 -18.90 -1.22
C SER A 535 5.84 -19.50 -2.61
N ALA A 536 4.78 -19.41 -3.41
CA ALA A 536 4.77 -19.86 -4.80
C ALA A 536 5.57 -18.94 -5.73
N ALA A 537 5.62 -17.65 -5.41
CA ALA A 537 6.58 -16.76 -6.05
C ALA A 537 8.00 -17.15 -5.64
N SER A 538 8.28 -17.48 -4.37
CA SER A 538 9.66 -17.64 -3.87
C SER A 538 10.30 -19.02 -4.13
N ALA A 539 9.54 -20.12 -4.18
CA ALA A 539 10.15 -21.46 -4.06
C ALA A 539 10.33 -22.26 -5.37
N THR A 540 11.55 -22.79 -5.50
CA THR A 540 11.97 -24.09 -6.06
C THR A 540 11.36 -25.28 -5.29
N ALA A 541 10.02 -25.32 -5.16
CA ALA A 541 9.37 -26.44 -4.49
C ALA A 541 9.51 -27.73 -5.33
N GLY A 542 10.21 -28.73 -4.77
CA GLY A 542 10.01 -30.14 -5.14
C GLY A 542 8.52 -30.52 -5.04
N PRO A 543 8.10 -31.68 -5.58
CA PRO A 543 6.69 -32.02 -5.77
C PRO A 543 5.95 -31.93 -4.43
N ALA A 544 5.24 -30.83 -4.23
CA ALA A 544 4.48 -30.61 -3.02
C ALA A 544 3.32 -31.60 -3.00
N SER A 545 3.15 -32.27 -1.86
CA SER A 545 2.01 -33.12 -1.54
C SER A 545 0.69 -32.42 -1.94
N PRO A 546 -0.29 -33.14 -2.51
CA PRO A 546 -1.55 -32.55 -2.96
C PRO A 546 -2.28 -31.99 -1.74
N THR A 547 -2.21 -30.67 -1.55
CA THR A 547 -3.02 -30.00 -0.55
C THR A 547 -4.43 -29.84 -1.11
N THR A 548 -5.41 -30.23 -0.29
CA THR A 548 -6.85 -30.40 -0.53
C THR A 548 -7.61 -29.12 -0.90
N THR A 549 -6.95 -28.09 -1.47
CA THR A 549 -7.50 -26.74 -1.68
C THR A 549 -7.65 -26.34 -3.15
N ALA A 550 -7.61 -27.31 -4.07
CA ALA A 550 -7.86 -27.03 -5.47
C ALA A 550 -9.26 -26.43 -5.66
N ARG A 551 -9.32 -25.22 -6.27
CA ARG A 551 -10.56 -24.55 -6.70
C ARG A 551 -11.57 -24.18 -5.60
N ALA A 552 -11.11 -23.94 -4.38
CA ALA A 552 -11.98 -23.50 -3.29
C ALA A 552 -12.46 -22.04 -3.41
N LEU A 553 -11.94 -21.28 -4.38
CA LEU A 553 -12.23 -19.86 -4.60
C LEU A 553 -12.84 -19.64 -5.99
N GLN A 554 -13.75 -18.68 -6.11
CA GLN A 554 -14.34 -18.26 -7.38
C GLN A 554 -14.02 -16.78 -7.64
N VAL A 555 -13.57 -16.43 -8.85
CA VAL A 555 -13.49 -15.01 -9.25
C VAL A 555 -14.90 -14.46 -9.33
N VAL A 556 -15.19 -13.42 -8.55
CA VAL A 556 -16.45 -12.69 -8.69
C VAL A 556 -16.27 -11.50 -9.61
N GLN A 557 -15.25 -10.70 -9.35
CA GLN A 557 -15.01 -9.50 -10.14
C GLN A 557 -13.54 -9.10 -10.09
N VAL A 558 -13.05 -8.55 -11.19
CA VAL A 558 -11.76 -7.85 -11.24
C VAL A 558 -12.07 -6.41 -11.64
N TYR A 559 -11.46 -5.46 -10.92
CA TYR A 559 -11.57 -4.04 -11.21
C TYR A 559 -10.21 -3.52 -11.68
N PRO A 560 -10.15 -2.69 -12.74
CA PRO A 560 -9.01 -1.81 -12.92
C PRO A 560 -8.90 -0.93 -11.69
N VAL A 561 -7.69 -0.77 -11.16
CA VAL A 561 -7.48 0.14 -10.03
C VAL A 561 -7.55 1.60 -10.53
N SER A 562 -7.28 1.84 -11.82
CA SER A 562 -7.54 3.12 -12.48
C SER A 562 -9.04 3.40 -12.57
N GLY A 563 -9.45 4.58 -12.09
CA GLY A 563 -10.86 5.01 -12.10
C GLY A 563 -11.77 4.33 -11.08
N LEU A 564 -11.22 3.48 -10.19
CA LEU A 564 -11.96 2.92 -9.07
C LEU A 564 -12.18 3.98 -7.99
N ARG A 565 -13.43 4.21 -7.59
CA ARG A 565 -13.78 5.07 -6.46
C ARG A 565 -14.09 4.24 -5.24
N CYS A 566 -13.40 4.55 -4.14
CA CYS A 566 -13.57 3.92 -2.86
C CYS A 566 -14.13 4.93 -1.86
N THR A 567 -15.22 4.57 -1.17
CA THR A 567 -15.78 5.38 -0.08
C THR A 567 -16.02 4.48 1.13
N GLN A 568 -16.15 5.07 2.31
CA GLN A 568 -16.47 4.32 3.52
C GLN A 568 -17.75 4.82 4.19
N SER A 569 -18.34 3.98 5.04
CA SER A 569 -19.39 4.44 5.97
C SER A 569 -18.82 5.39 7.03
N THR A 570 -19.68 6.22 7.62
CA THR A 570 -19.32 7.12 8.74
C THR A 570 -18.66 6.42 9.92
N CYS A 571 -19.00 5.15 10.15
CA CYS A 571 -18.41 4.33 11.21
C CYS A 571 -17.12 3.60 10.81
N GLY A 572 -16.64 3.77 9.57
CA GLY A 572 -15.43 3.10 9.07
C GLY A 572 -15.53 1.59 8.90
N ARG A 573 -16.72 1.00 9.10
CA ARG A 573 -16.95 -0.46 9.00
C ARG A 573 -17.16 -0.95 7.58
N LEU A 574 -17.84 -0.16 6.73
CA LEU A 574 -18.19 -0.58 5.38
C LEU A 574 -17.29 0.11 4.37
N LEU A 575 -16.78 -0.68 3.42
CA LEU A 575 -16.08 -0.24 2.23
C LEU A 575 -17.05 -0.31 1.04
N PHE A 576 -17.20 0.79 0.32
CA PHE A 576 -17.98 0.85 -0.90
C PHE A 576 -17.07 1.06 -2.11
N LEU A 577 -17.25 0.21 -3.11
CA LEU A 577 -16.53 0.26 -4.39
C LEU A 577 -17.49 0.66 -5.51
N ALA A 578 -17.08 1.63 -6.31
CA ALA A 578 -17.77 2.05 -7.52
C ALA A 578 -16.76 2.16 -8.67
N ALA A 579 -17.08 1.56 -9.82
CA ALA A 579 -16.25 1.63 -11.02
C ALA A 579 -17.12 2.08 -12.20
N PRO A 580 -16.63 2.95 -13.10
CA PRO A 580 -17.41 3.46 -14.22
C PRO A 580 -17.80 2.36 -15.21
N SER A 581 -16.98 1.32 -15.34
CA SER A 581 -17.21 0.20 -16.25
C SER A 581 -18.20 -0.84 -15.74
N ILE A 582 -18.56 -0.81 -14.45
CA ILE A 582 -19.41 -1.82 -13.81
C ILE A 582 -20.56 -1.09 -13.10
N PRO A 583 -21.81 -1.20 -13.60
CA PRO A 583 -22.93 -0.52 -12.98
C PRO A 583 -23.20 -1.07 -11.58
N GLY A 584 -23.40 -0.17 -10.63
CA GLY A 584 -23.82 -0.49 -9.27
C GLY A 584 -22.74 -0.30 -8.21
N LEU A 585 -23.18 -0.04 -6.98
CA LEU A 585 -22.33 0.11 -5.81
C LEU A 585 -22.12 -1.26 -5.15
N ARG A 586 -20.88 -1.61 -4.87
CA ARG A 586 -20.55 -2.82 -4.11
C ARG A 586 -20.19 -2.46 -2.68
N ALA A 587 -20.92 -3.01 -1.72
CA ALA A 587 -20.63 -2.85 -0.30
C ALA A 587 -19.93 -4.10 0.24
N LEU A 588 -18.81 -3.87 0.92
CA LEU A 588 -17.97 -4.88 1.54
C LEU A 588 -17.76 -4.51 3.01
N GLU A 589 -17.80 -5.51 3.89
CA GLU A 589 -17.43 -5.37 5.30
C GLU A 589 -16.07 -6.06 5.50
N PRO A 590 -14.96 -5.30 5.65
CA PRO A 590 -13.65 -5.87 5.94
C PRO A 590 -13.62 -6.50 7.33
N THR A 591 -13.00 -7.66 7.45
CA THR A 591 -12.90 -8.41 8.71
C THR A 591 -11.46 -8.71 9.11
N SER A 592 -11.28 -9.41 10.23
CA SER A 592 -9.97 -9.78 10.79
C SER A 592 -9.12 -8.53 11.06
N MET A 593 -7.91 -8.44 10.51
CA MET A 593 -7.01 -7.31 10.75
C MET A 593 -7.53 -5.96 10.23
N TYR A 594 -8.57 -5.92 9.38
CA TYR A 594 -9.17 -4.69 8.87
C TYR A 594 -10.56 -4.40 9.42
N GLU A 595 -11.01 -5.14 10.44
CA GLU A 595 -12.32 -4.92 11.08
C GLU A 595 -12.45 -3.48 11.59
N GLY A 596 -13.53 -2.81 11.18
CA GLY A 596 -13.77 -1.39 11.50
C GLY A 596 -12.78 -0.40 10.90
N ARG A 597 -11.90 -0.84 9.99
CA ARG A 597 -10.80 -0.05 9.41
C ARG A 597 -10.86 0.00 7.88
N ALA A 598 -12.05 0.27 7.33
CA ALA A 598 -12.23 0.44 5.88
C ALA A 598 -11.31 1.52 5.31
N GLY A 599 -11.12 2.64 6.01
CA GLY A 599 -10.21 3.71 5.58
C GLY A 599 -8.76 3.26 5.40
N ARG A 600 -8.28 2.29 6.19
CA ARG A 600 -6.95 1.70 6.02
C ARG A 600 -6.87 0.83 4.76
N VAL A 601 -7.94 0.11 4.42
CA VAL A 601 -8.00 -0.63 3.16
C VAL A 601 -7.96 0.33 1.97
N ILE A 602 -8.66 1.46 2.08
CA ILE A 602 -8.66 2.52 1.05
C ILE A 602 -7.26 3.12 0.90
N GLU A 603 -6.56 3.39 2.01
CA GLU A 603 -5.17 3.85 2.00
C GLU A 603 -4.25 2.90 1.22
N GLU A 604 -4.33 1.59 1.46
CA GLU A 604 -3.54 0.58 0.75
C GLU A 604 -3.90 0.51 -0.75
N ILE A 605 -5.18 0.70 -1.11
CA ILE A 605 -5.62 0.77 -2.51
C ILE A 605 -5.02 2.02 -3.19
N VAL A 606 -5.05 3.19 -2.53
CA VAL A 606 -4.45 4.41 -3.08
C VAL A 606 -2.93 4.27 -3.23
N LYS A 607 -2.24 3.68 -2.25
CA LYS A 607 -0.81 3.37 -2.37
C LYS A 607 -0.52 2.42 -3.54
N ALA A 608 -1.39 1.43 -3.77
CA ALA A 608 -1.28 0.53 -4.92
C ALA A 608 -1.44 1.27 -6.25
N GLN A 609 -2.40 2.21 -6.35
CA GLN A 609 -2.58 3.10 -7.52
C GLN A 609 -1.32 3.90 -7.81
N ILE A 610 -0.76 4.54 -6.78
CA ILE A 610 0.47 5.33 -6.89
C ILE A 610 1.63 4.45 -7.35
N THR A 611 1.78 3.27 -6.76
CA THR A 611 2.86 2.32 -7.10
C THR A 611 2.73 1.80 -8.53
N GLY A 612 1.51 1.55 -9.02
CA GLY A 612 1.27 1.13 -10.40
C GLY A 612 1.52 2.24 -11.42
N ARG A 613 1.41 3.51 -11.00
CA ARG A 613 1.58 4.70 -11.83
C ARG A 613 3.03 5.18 -11.90
N PHE A 614 3.77 5.06 -10.80
CA PHE A 614 5.19 5.44 -10.71
C PHE A 614 6.09 4.20 -10.58
N PRO A 615 6.75 3.77 -11.67
CA PRO A 615 7.64 2.62 -11.63
C PRO A 615 8.83 2.88 -10.71
N GLU A 616 9.45 1.81 -10.21
CA GLU A 616 10.56 1.89 -9.23
C GLU A 616 11.72 2.78 -9.68
N ARG A 617 12.10 2.68 -10.95
CA ARG A 617 13.12 3.55 -11.54
C ARG A 617 12.86 5.04 -11.34
N GLU A 618 11.59 5.47 -11.40
CA GLU A 618 11.21 6.88 -11.25
C GLU A 618 11.16 7.28 -9.77
N ARG A 619 10.78 6.34 -8.89
CA ARG A 619 10.77 6.55 -7.44
C ARG A 619 12.17 6.64 -6.82
N GLU A 620 13.16 5.99 -7.45
CA GLU A 620 14.56 5.95 -6.99
C GLU A 620 15.44 7.05 -7.61
N ASP A 621 14.99 7.75 -8.66
CA ASP A 621 15.75 8.77 -9.40
C ASP A 621 15.98 10.08 -8.62
N GLY A 622 15.46 10.19 -7.39
CA GLY A 622 15.59 11.40 -6.55
C GLY A 622 14.75 12.60 -7.02
N LYS A 623 14.00 12.47 -8.12
CA LYS A 623 13.07 13.49 -8.66
C LYS A 623 11.60 13.22 -8.33
N TRP A 624 11.35 12.28 -7.44
CA TRP A 624 10.02 11.87 -7.02
C TRP A 624 9.98 11.76 -5.50
N THR A 625 8.94 12.32 -4.87
CA THR A 625 8.67 12.11 -3.44
C THR A 625 7.18 11.93 -3.20
N LEU A 626 6.80 10.99 -2.33
CA LEU A 626 5.46 10.92 -1.77
C LEU A 626 5.43 11.70 -0.45
N ARG A 627 4.40 12.50 -0.19
CA ARG A 627 4.21 13.24 1.06
C ARG A 627 2.77 13.08 1.55
N SER A 628 2.56 13.15 2.87
CA SER A 628 1.21 13.21 3.46
C SER A 628 1.16 14.38 4.44
N PRO A 629 0.38 15.43 4.12
CA PRO A 629 0.24 16.56 5.01
C PRO A 629 -0.52 16.18 6.30
N THR A 630 -0.21 16.90 7.37
CA THR A 630 -1.01 16.89 8.61
C THR A 630 -1.86 18.16 8.68
N GLY A 631 -2.93 18.15 9.49
CA GLY A 631 -3.80 19.33 9.64
C GLY A 631 -4.86 19.48 8.55
N THR A 632 -5.21 18.40 7.85
CA THR A 632 -6.32 18.37 6.89
C THR A 632 -7.67 18.49 7.57
N VAL A 633 -8.64 19.10 6.87
CA VAL A 633 -10.00 19.26 7.37
C VAL A 633 -10.78 17.95 7.21
N GLY A 634 -11.59 17.59 8.22
CA GLY A 634 -12.53 16.45 8.11
C GLY A 634 -11.89 15.06 8.13
N ASN A 635 -10.67 14.91 8.68
CA ASN A 635 -9.91 13.66 8.69
C ASN A 635 -9.62 13.09 7.29
N LEU A 636 -9.54 13.95 6.27
CA LEU A 636 -9.16 13.57 4.91
C LEU A 636 -7.65 13.30 4.86
N GLY A 637 -7.24 12.08 4.53
CA GLY A 637 -5.86 11.77 4.21
C GLY A 637 -5.53 12.15 2.76
N ILE A 638 -4.37 12.77 2.54
CA ILE A 638 -3.89 13.13 1.20
C ILE A 638 -2.56 12.43 0.98
N LEU A 639 -2.43 11.71 -0.14
CA LEU A 639 -1.17 11.15 -0.60
C LEU A 639 -0.71 11.96 -1.82
N ALA A 640 0.24 12.88 -1.59
CA ALA A 640 0.72 13.84 -2.57
C ALA A 640 2.02 13.35 -3.23
N CYS A 641 1.96 13.02 -4.53
CA CYS A 641 3.10 12.62 -5.33
C CYS A 641 3.73 13.86 -5.99
N VAL A 642 4.88 14.29 -5.49
CA VAL A 642 5.62 15.45 -6.02
C VAL A 642 6.56 14.98 -7.12
N VAL A 643 6.39 15.52 -8.33
CA VAL A 643 7.15 15.19 -9.53
C VAL A 643 7.46 16.43 -10.36
N GLU A 644 8.50 16.31 -11.18
CA GLU A 644 8.91 17.34 -12.13
C GLU A 644 8.28 17.09 -13.53
N ASP A 645 7.84 18.15 -14.20
CA ASP A 645 7.33 18.11 -15.56
C ASP A 645 8.48 18.03 -16.57
N ALA A 646 8.99 16.82 -16.83
CA ALA A 646 10.09 16.60 -17.77
C ALA A 646 9.59 16.23 -19.18
N PRO A 647 10.09 16.88 -20.25
CA PRO A 647 9.67 16.61 -21.64
C PRO A 647 10.05 15.21 -22.15
N GLN A 648 10.91 14.47 -21.42
CA GLN A 648 11.33 13.11 -21.76
C GLN A 648 10.54 12.01 -21.03
N THR A 649 9.55 12.36 -20.22
CA THR A 649 8.75 11.37 -19.48
C THR A 649 7.73 10.75 -20.44
N PRO A 650 7.70 9.41 -20.62
CA PRO A 650 6.68 8.78 -21.47
C PRO A 650 5.28 9.09 -20.91
N PRO A 651 4.27 9.26 -21.79
CA PRO A 651 2.90 9.54 -21.36
C PRO A 651 2.42 8.43 -20.44
N ARG A 652 2.05 8.79 -19.22
CA ARG A 652 1.61 7.85 -18.17
C ARG A 652 0.28 7.22 -18.60
N ALA A 653 0.09 5.93 -18.28
CA ALA A 653 -1.11 5.18 -18.64
C ALA A 653 -2.39 5.68 -17.92
N SER A 654 -2.24 6.36 -16.78
CA SER A 654 -3.33 6.98 -16.00
C SER A 654 -2.78 8.15 -15.19
N ALA A 655 -3.59 9.19 -14.98
CA ALA A 655 -3.32 10.29 -14.07
C ALA A 655 -3.99 10.07 -12.71
N ALA A 656 -3.53 10.76 -11.66
CA ALA A 656 -4.32 10.92 -10.45
C ALA A 656 -5.63 11.67 -10.76
N PRO A 657 -6.73 11.41 -10.03
CA PRO A 657 -7.99 12.14 -10.20
C PRO A 657 -7.87 13.62 -9.85
N ILE A 658 -6.90 13.98 -8.99
CA ILE A 658 -6.61 15.36 -8.59
C ILE A 658 -5.17 15.68 -8.99
N ARG A 659 -4.97 16.81 -9.68
CA ARG A 659 -3.65 17.31 -10.05
C ARG A 659 -3.47 18.77 -9.64
N LEU A 660 -2.37 19.05 -8.97
CA LEU A 660 -1.85 20.37 -8.62
C LEU A 660 -0.68 20.71 -9.55
N VAL A 661 -0.84 21.73 -10.38
CA VAL A 661 0.22 22.26 -11.24
C VAL A 661 0.77 23.53 -10.62
N VAL A 662 2.06 23.55 -10.34
CA VAL A 662 2.75 24.74 -9.80
C VAL A 662 3.33 25.53 -10.96
N ASP A 663 3.02 26.82 -10.99
CA ASP A 663 3.39 27.77 -12.04
C ASP A 663 3.05 27.28 -13.46
N PRO A 664 1.75 27.21 -13.81
CA PRO A 664 1.31 26.72 -15.12
C PRO A 664 1.84 27.58 -16.30
N SER A 665 2.36 28.78 -16.03
CA SER A 665 2.98 29.62 -17.06
C SER A 665 4.32 29.07 -17.57
N ARG A 666 4.98 28.23 -16.77
CA ARG A 666 6.27 27.61 -17.08
C ARG A 666 6.15 26.16 -17.58
N SER A 667 4.95 25.57 -17.56
CA SER A 667 4.70 24.23 -18.09
C SER A 667 4.41 24.27 -19.60
N ALA A 668 5.00 23.34 -20.36
CA ALA A 668 4.93 23.34 -21.83
C ALA A 668 3.58 22.84 -22.39
N ASP A 669 2.80 22.08 -21.62
CA ASP A 669 1.46 21.59 -21.98
C ASP A 669 0.51 21.64 -20.77
N GLY A 670 -0.53 22.48 -20.85
CA GLY A 670 -1.54 22.58 -19.80
C GLY A 670 -2.48 21.36 -19.79
N PRO A 671 -2.70 20.68 -18.65
CA PRO A 671 -3.58 19.51 -18.60
C PRO A 671 -5.05 19.89 -18.87
N THR A 672 -5.72 19.15 -19.75
CA THR A 672 -7.15 19.32 -20.01
C THR A 672 -8.02 18.46 -19.07
N LEU A 673 -8.96 19.09 -18.36
CA LEU A 673 -9.95 18.38 -17.53
C LEU A 673 -10.72 17.33 -18.36
N GLY A 674 -10.96 16.16 -17.78
CA GLY A 674 -11.65 15.05 -18.44
C GLY A 674 -10.79 14.21 -19.38
N SER A 675 -9.61 14.68 -19.80
CA SER A 675 -8.64 13.84 -20.48
C SER A 675 -7.91 12.93 -19.47
N SER A 676 -7.80 11.63 -19.75
CA SER A 676 -7.08 10.65 -18.92
C SER A 676 -7.61 10.46 -17.47
N GLY A 677 -8.86 10.80 -17.17
CA GLY A 677 -9.49 10.57 -15.86
C GLY A 677 -9.24 11.65 -14.80
N LEU A 678 -8.68 12.80 -15.19
CA LEU A 678 -8.50 13.96 -14.31
C LEU A 678 -9.84 14.65 -14.02
N GLU A 679 -10.20 14.76 -12.74
CA GLU A 679 -11.48 15.32 -12.28
C GLU A 679 -11.35 16.72 -11.69
N VAL A 680 -10.22 17.00 -11.03
CA VAL A 680 -9.93 18.27 -10.37
C VAL A 680 -8.53 18.74 -10.76
N LEU A 681 -8.46 19.96 -11.27
CA LEU A 681 -7.23 20.65 -11.60
C LEU A 681 -7.07 21.83 -10.65
N LEU A 682 -5.96 21.83 -9.92
CA LEU A 682 -5.54 22.90 -9.04
C LEU A 682 -4.31 23.57 -9.66
N SER A 683 -4.31 24.89 -9.73
CA SER A 683 -3.18 25.67 -10.25
C SER A 683 -2.66 26.58 -9.16
N VAL A 684 -1.35 26.53 -8.89
CA VAL A 684 -0.70 27.38 -7.89
C VAL A 684 0.21 28.36 -8.60
N THR A 685 -0.05 29.66 -8.46
CA THR A 685 0.79 30.72 -9.02
C THR A 685 1.45 31.49 -7.88
N PRO A 686 2.78 31.65 -7.86
CA PRO A 686 3.45 32.49 -6.86
C PRO A 686 3.14 33.97 -7.11
N LEU A 687 2.80 34.72 -6.06
CA LEU A 687 2.53 36.17 -6.15
C LEU A 687 3.64 37.02 -5.52
N ALA A 688 4.02 36.69 -4.28
CA ALA A 688 5.03 37.39 -3.48
C ALA A 688 5.74 36.37 -2.56
N GLU A 689 6.71 36.80 -1.76
CA GLU A 689 7.34 35.92 -0.76
C GLU A 689 6.28 35.28 0.15
N ASP A 690 6.25 33.95 0.14
CA ASP A 690 5.33 33.09 0.90
C ASP A 690 3.82 33.28 0.65
N GLN A 691 3.44 33.93 -0.46
CA GLN A 691 2.04 34.07 -0.89
C GLN A 691 1.80 33.42 -2.26
N PHE A 692 0.80 32.57 -2.30
CA PHE A 692 0.42 31.79 -3.47
C PHE A 692 -1.06 31.99 -3.79
N ARG A 693 -1.39 32.04 -5.08
CA ARG A 693 -2.77 31.99 -5.56
C ARG A 693 -3.10 30.56 -5.95
N LEU A 694 -4.12 30.00 -5.34
CA LEU A 694 -4.67 28.67 -5.61
C LEU A 694 -5.97 28.82 -6.41
N ASP A 695 -5.95 28.42 -7.68
CA ASP A 695 -7.12 28.34 -8.53
C ASP A 695 -7.58 26.87 -8.66
N LEU A 696 -8.86 26.60 -8.43
CA LEU A 696 -9.48 25.28 -8.54
C LEU A 696 -10.45 25.25 -9.71
N ASP A 697 -10.29 24.25 -10.57
CA ASP A 697 -11.23 23.90 -11.64
C ASP A 697 -11.64 22.42 -11.51
N SER A 698 -12.93 22.12 -11.65
CA SER A 698 -13.49 20.78 -11.43
C SER A 698 -14.55 20.47 -12.48
N ILE A 699 -14.69 19.20 -12.86
CA ILE A 699 -15.74 18.73 -13.79
C ILE A 699 -17.14 18.92 -13.20
N VAL A 700 -17.29 18.74 -11.89
CA VAL A 700 -18.60 18.71 -11.20
C VAL A 700 -18.76 19.88 -10.22
N GLY A 701 -17.64 20.47 -9.78
CA GLY A 701 -17.61 21.54 -8.78
C GLY A 701 -17.63 22.96 -9.36
N GLN A 702 -17.73 23.94 -8.46
CA GLN A 702 -17.59 25.36 -8.81
C GLN A 702 -16.11 25.75 -8.86
N ARG A 703 -15.75 26.60 -9.83
CA ARG A 703 -14.43 27.23 -9.87
C ARG A 703 -14.24 28.13 -8.66
N SER A 704 -13.09 28.04 -8.01
CA SER A 704 -12.74 28.91 -6.88
C SER A 704 -11.31 29.39 -7.00
N SER A 705 -11.03 30.55 -6.40
CA SER A 705 -9.71 31.18 -6.38
C SER A 705 -9.49 31.71 -4.97
N ASP A 706 -8.42 31.26 -4.33
CA ASP A 706 -8.04 31.64 -2.98
C ASP A 706 -6.58 32.11 -2.95
N ILE A 707 -6.27 33.08 -2.07
CA ILE A 707 -4.89 33.49 -1.77
C ILE A 707 -4.49 32.81 -0.47
N VAL A 708 -3.36 32.11 -0.50
CA VAL A 708 -2.91 31.21 0.58
C VAL A 708 -1.44 31.44 0.90
N THR A 709 -1.08 31.26 2.16
CA THR A 709 0.31 31.18 2.63
C THR A 709 0.74 29.71 2.74
N ALA A 710 2.03 29.42 2.90
CA ALA A 710 2.50 28.04 3.09
C ALA A 710 1.81 27.34 4.28
N GLU A 711 1.58 28.05 5.38
CA GLU A 711 0.92 27.51 6.59
C GLU A 711 -0.58 27.23 6.38
N SER A 712 -1.28 28.09 5.64
CA SER A 712 -2.72 27.96 5.39
C SER A 712 -3.06 27.09 4.17
N PHE A 713 -2.04 26.69 3.40
CA PHE A 713 -2.20 25.93 2.17
C PHE A 713 -2.95 24.61 2.37
N VAL A 714 -2.50 23.75 3.29
CA VAL A 714 -3.10 22.42 3.50
C VAL A 714 -4.55 22.48 4.02
N PRO A 715 -4.89 23.30 5.04
CA PRO A 715 -6.27 23.45 5.48
C PRO A 715 -7.21 23.93 4.37
N ILE A 716 -6.75 24.86 3.53
CA ILE A 716 -7.56 25.39 2.41
C ILE A 716 -7.69 24.34 1.31
N LEU A 717 -6.58 23.70 0.92
CA LEU A 717 -6.53 22.62 -0.07
C LEU A 717 -7.47 21.46 0.30
N SER A 718 -7.48 21.03 1.56
CA SER A 718 -8.30 19.90 2.02
C SER A 718 -9.78 20.24 2.19
N LYS A 719 -10.11 21.53 2.38
CA LYS A 719 -11.49 22.02 2.49
C LYS A 719 -12.16 22.16 1.12
N ARG A 720 -11.38 22.53 0.11
CA ARG A 720 -11.80 22.68 -1.28
C ARG A 720 -11.91 21.31 -1.95
#